data_AF-A0AAV5SIN6-F1
#
_entry.id   AF-A0AAV5SIN6-F1
#
_cell.length_a   1.000
_cell.length_b   1.000
_cell.length_c   1.000
_cell.angle_alpha   90.00
_cell.angle_beta   90.00
_cell.angle_gamma   90.00
#
_symmetry.space_group_name_H-M   'P 1'
#
loop_
_entity.id
_entity.type
_entity.pdbx_description
1 polymer ?
#
loop_
_entity_poly.entity_id
_entity_poly.type
_entity_poly.pdbx_seq_one_letter_code
_entity_poly.pdbx_strand_id
1 'polypeptide(L)'
;LISFTLAQDVRRMFKNGMRQQQVRDEFREFHRFSSLIDQRSDSFYSFNDLLDSLSGTEITVSIISILNRDLEFILREKQFINHTEGFFKDVLMPMKDSAGKIGPAILKGHAYFAGHYSECARIDFKISGRTRHFGGAYFKVGVDQSMQNNDQPGACATIDGFAILWYFGMCFPSSCSSVDLMKVLRPENGTASFPNPVCELQKSAENIRDLDAGFWITVSIMSAIVLLCATSGLIDFYFSDVVKDKPISKSFTWRFIMACSLYANVSSIFDVSGANKEGQIAPIHCMRFFSMCWVVMCHLTAWNIPVIANLQDFIDLTKDITTEVINNGFFSVDTFYFMGGVLLTFLWFKNYERNPKATNSLPSWIMFYVHRILRLSPAFYMVVIFYTFGLQQMLRDTPYSMIPTDNCYETWWVELLYLHNFIDHDKLYLGYSWYLASDMQMYLFTPLFILPMAIKPIFGLIVAALVFIISTGMNIALVYHYHWPANQGFFGPRDPDMTNFDNYNMYMYDSPLIRCQIYIMGLSVGWFLQTRKRLKINWFVNIVGWCLAIALLLTPVLGLHDQTNGEAIPLFWRRNIFVRAMYSAFSRVSWGLGLSWVLISCYYGYGGPINTFMSWHIWIPFGRLTYCGYLIHIPVFIIFM
;
A
#
# COMPACT_ATOMS: atom_id res chain seq x y z
N LEU A 1 -1.48 -11.40 20.75
CA LEU A 1 0.00 -11.55 20.82
C LEU A 1 0.44 -12.22 22.12
N ILE A 2 0.17 -11.63 23.29
CA ILE A 2 0.63 -12.10 24.63
C ILE A 2 0.41 -13.61 24.86
N SER A 3 -0.78 -14.16 24.57
CA SER A 3 -1.09 -15.57 24.86
C SER A 3 -0.38 -16.61 23.96
N PHE A 4 -0.01 -16.24 22.72
CA PHE A 4 0.65 -17.15 21.77
C PHE A 4 2.18 -17.11 21.89
N THR A 5 2.75 -15.94 22.19
CA THR A 5 4.14 -15.85 22.67
C THR A 5 4.29 -16.61 23.98
N LEU A 6 3.37 -16.47 24.94
CA LEU A 6 3.40 -17.24 26.20
C LEU A 6 3.44 -18.76 26.00
N ALA A 7 2.60 -19.33 25.13
CA ALA A 7 2.56 -20.78 24.93
C ALA A 7 3.83 -21.34 24.26
N GLN A 8 4.42 -20.57 23.33
CA GLN A 8 5.68 -20.92 22.67
C GLN A 8 6.90 -20.65 23.56
N ASP A 9 6.88 -19.57 24.35
CA ASP A 9 7.93 -19.19 25.29
C ASP A 9 7.95 -20.14 26.49
N VAL A 10 6.81 -20.59 27.02
CA VAL A 10 6.76 -21.67 28.04
C VAL A 10 7.40 -22.96 27.51
N ARG A 11 7.10 -23.39 26.26
CA ARG A 11 7.73 -24.56 25.64
C ARG A 11 9.24 -24.39 25.42
N ARG A 12 9.71 -23.19 25.06
CA ARG A 12 11.14 -22.86 24.90
C ARG A 12 11.86 -22.72 26.24
N MET A 13 11.21 -22.18 27.26
CA MET A 13 11.75 -21.99 28.62
C MET A 13 11.97 -23.31 29.35
N PHE A 14 11.08 -24.30 29.18
CA PHE A 14 11.30 -25.67 29.66
C PHE A 14 12.47 -26.38 28.96
N LYS A 15 12.73 -26.06 27.68
CA LYS A 15 13.86 -26.60 26.91
C LYS A 15 15.21 -25.96 27.29
N ASN A 16 15.21 -24.70 27.73
CA ASN A 16 16.44 -23.91 27.96
C ASN A 16 16.80 -23.71 29.45
N GLY A 17 16.11 -24.36 30.39
CA GLY A 17 16.50 -24.38 31.80
C GLY A 17 16.50 -23.02 32.52
N MET A 18 15.66 -22.07 32.10
CA MET A 18 15.56 -20.75 32.74
C MET A 18 14.67 -20.73 34.00
N ARG A 19 14.90 -19.73 34.87
CA ARG A 19 14.39 -19.62 36.26
C ARG A 19 12.87 -19.80 36.38
N GLN A 20 12.45 -20.63 37.34
CA GLN A 20 11.05 -20.94 37.71
C GLN A 20 10.14 -19.73 38.01
N GLN A 21 10.70 -18.54 38.25
CA GLN A 21 9.91 -17.31 38.50
C GLN A 21 9.21 -16.83 37.22
N GLN A 22 9.93 -16.80 36.11
CA GLN A 22 9.45 -16.27 34.82
C GLN A 22 8.38 -17.19 34.21
N VAL A 23 8.57 -18.51 34.34
CA VAL A 23 7.55 -19.50 33.97
C VAL A 23 6.29 -19.38 34.82
N ARG A 24 6.41 -19.03 36.11
CA ARG A 24 5.25 -18.82 37.00
C ARG A 24 4.47 -17.56 36.67
N ASP A 25 5.15 -16.48 36.30
CA ASP A 25 4.51 -15.21 35.95
C ASP A 25 3.76 -15.34 34.61
N GLU A 26 4.33 -16.02 33.62
CA GLU A 26 3.63 -16.36 32.37
C GLU A 26 2.45 -17.32 32.59
N PHE A 27 2.61 -18.35 33.42
CA PHE A 27 1.49 -19.24 33.75
C PHE A 27 0.34 -18.51 34.43
N ARG A 28 0.63 -17.47 35.23
CA ARG A 28 -0.38 -16.58 35.84
C ARG A 28 -1.11 -15.74 34.80
N GLU A 29 -0.42 -15.19 33.81
CA GLU A 29 -1.06 -14.46 32.70
C GLU A 29 -1.94 -15.38 31.85
N PHE A 30 -1.48 -16.58 31.52
CA PHE A 30 -2.28 -17.57 30.81
C PHE A 30 -3.52 -17.98 31.62
N HIS A 31 -3.37 -18.23 32.93
CA HIS A 31 -4.51 -18.51 33.81
C HIS A 31 -5.48 -17.34 33.89
N ARG A 32 -4.98 -16.10 33.91
CA ARG A 32 -5.79 -14.87 33.90
C ARG A 32 -6.57 -14.74 32.60
N PHE A 33 -5.93 -15.00 31.45
CA PHE A 33 -6.58 -14.97 30.14
C PHE A 33 -7.61 -16.09 29.96
N SER A 34 -7.27 -17.32 30.38
CA SER A 34 -8.22 -18.45 30.40
C SER A 34 -9.40 -18.15 31.33
N SER A 35 -9.15 -17.57 32.51
CA SER A 35 -10.23 -17.17 33.42
C SER A 35 -11.06 -16.01 32.87
N LEU A 36 -10.50 -15.12 32.04
CA LEU A 36 -11.27 -14.08 31.35
C LEU A 36 -12.18 -14.67 30.28
N ILE A 37 -11.71 -15.67 29.53
CA ILE A 37 -12.52 -16.41 28.56
C ILE A 37 -13.63 -17.20 29.27
N ASP A 38 -13.32 -17.89 30.36
CA ASP A 38 -14.28 -18.73 31.09
C ASP A 38 -15.26 -17.91 31.97
N GLN A 39 -14.79 -16.93 32.77
CA GLN A 39 -15.64 -16.14 33.67
C GLN A 39 -16.48 -15.07 32.96
N ARG A 40 -16.05 -14.57 31.80
CA ARG A 40 -16.80 -13.54 31.05
C ARG A 40 -17.46 -14.05 29.77
N SER A 41 -17.41 -15.35 29.47
CA SER A 41 -18.16 -15.95 28.34
C SER A 41 -19.64 -15.53 28.31
N ASP A 42 -20.24 -15.30 29.49
CA ASP A 42 -21.62 -14.81 29.65
C ASP A 42 -21.75 -13.29 29.87
N SER A 43 -20.65 -12.53 30.00
CA SER A 43 -20.65 -11.08 30.30
C SER A 43 -19.42 -10.34 29.73
N PHE A 44 -19.22 -10.43 28.42
CA PHE A 44 -18.31 -9.54 27.69
C PHE A 44 -19.01 -8.21 27.35
N TYR A 45 -18.23 -7.11 27.29
CA TYR A 45 -18.74 -5.74 27.09
C TYR A 45 -19.67 -5.67 25.87
N SER A 46 -20.96 -5.66 26.14
CA SER A 46 -22.02 -5.73 25.16
C SER A 46 -22.60 -4.34 24.89
N PHE A 47 -23.43 -4.25 23.85
CA PHE A 47 -24.24 -3.05 23.62
C PHE A 47 -25.04 -2.64 24.87
N ASN A 48 -25.51 -3.62 25.66
CA ASN A 48 -26.22 -3.34 26.90
C ASN A 48 -25.30 -2.76 27.97
N ASP A 49 -24.10 -3.30 28.16
CA ASP A 49 -23.13 -2.82 29.15
C ASP A 49 -22.65 -1.39 28.83
N LEU A 50 -22.52 -1.07 27.54
CA LEU A 50 -22.21 0.26 27.08
C LEU A 50 -23.37 1.23 27.28
N LEU A 51 -24.61 0.81 26.97
CA LEU A 51 -25.80 1.59 27.32
C LEU A 51 -25.96 1.75 28.84
N ASP A 52 -25.62 0.74 29.63
CA ASP A 52 -25.69 0.78 31.09
C ASP A 52 -24.65 1.76 31.65
N SER A 53 -23.44 1.75 31.09
CA SER A 53 -22.39 2.74 31.36
C SER A 53 -22.86 4.16 31.03
N LEU A 54 -23.66 4.34 29.96
CA LEU A 54 -24.27 5.61 29.59
C LEU A 54 -25.50 5.98 30.44
N SER A 55 -26.12 5.02 31.14
CA SER A 55 -27.36 5.19 31.91
C SER A 55 -27.16 5.33 33.42
N GLY A 56 -25.91 5.26 33.92
CA GLY A 56 -25.57 5.32 35.34
C GLY A 56 -26.22 6.50 36.08
N THR A 57 -26.82 6.21 37.23
CA THR A 57 -27.84 6.99 37.95
C THR A 57 -27.44 8.35 38.54
N GLU A 58 -26.23 8.85 38.28
CA GLU A 58 -25.81 10.22 38.65
C GLU A 58 -25.70 11.11 37.41
N ILE A 59 -26.78 11.17 36.64
CA ILE A 59 -26.85 12.07 35.51
C ILE A 59 -27.06 13.50 36.04
N THR A 60 -25.97 14.20 36.35
CA THR A 60 -26.02 15.65 36.53
C THR A 60 -26.55 16.28 35.24
N VAL A 61 -27.59 17.10 35.37
CA VAL A 61 -28.28 17.79 34.28
C VAL A 61 -27.32 18.58 33.36
N SER A 62 -26.09 18.86 33.78
CA SER A 62 -25.06 19.53 32.97
C SER A 62 -24.29 18.65 31.98
N ILE A 63 -24.25 17.31 32.14
CA ILE A 63 -23.69 16.39 31.13
C ILE A 63 -24.77 16.00 30.10
N ILE A 64 -26.05 16.02 30.50
CA ILE A 64 -27.21 15.78 29.62
C ILE A 64 -27.30 16.81 28.50
N SER A 65 -26.88 18.05 28.73
CA SER A 65 -26.86 19.08 27.69
C SER A 65 -25.81 18.84 26.60
N ILE A 66 -24.81 17.97 26.87
CA ILE A 66 -23.76 17.54 25.92
C ILE A 66 -24.22 16.30 25.14
N LEU A 67 -25.06 15.44 25.73
CA LEU A 67 -25.62 14.27 25.03
C LEU A 67 -26.67 14.67 23.98
N ASN A 68 -26.56 14.07 22.80
CA ASN A 68 -27.54 14.23 21.73
C ASN A 68 -28.94 13.76 22.18
N ARG A 69 -29.99 14.56 21.88
CA ARG A 69 -31.41 14.28 22.18
C ARG A 69 -31.95 12.92 21.70
N ASP A 70 -31.25 12.23 20.81
CA ASP A 70 -31.61 10.90 20.32
C ASP A 70 -31.03 9.79 21.20
N LEU A 71 -29.82 10.01 21.77
CA LEU A 71 -29.25 9.12 22.78
C LEU A 71 -30.01 9.24 24.10
N GLU A 72 -30.42 10.45 24.48
CA GLU A 72 -31.31 10.68 25.62
C GLU A 72 -32.66 9.94 25.46
N PHE A 73 -33.20 9.91 24.24
CA PHE A 73 -34.44 9.22 23.94
C PHE A 73 -34.31 7.70 24.14
N ILE A 74 -33.21 7.09 23.68
CA ILE A 74 -32.91 5.67 23.94
C ILE A 74 -32.84 5.39 25.44
N LEU A 75 -32.10 6.21 26.20
CA LEU A 75 -31.87 6.00 27.63
C LEU A 75 -33.18 6.11 28.43
N ARG A 76 -34.08 7.04 28.05
CA ARG A 76 -35.41 7.18 28.65
C ARG A 76 -36.34 6.01 28.29
N GLU A 77 -36.43 5.62 27.02
CA GLU A 77 -37.30 4.51 26.59
C GLU A 77 -36.85 3.15 27.17
N LYS A 78 -35.55 2.94 27.40
CA LYS A 78 -35.03 1.75 28.09
C LYS A 78 -35.60 1.62 29.52
N GLN A 79 -35.82 2.73 30.22
CA GLN A 79 -36.39 2.74 31.57
C GLN A 79 -37.92 2.55 31.58
N PHE A 80 -38.61 2.84 30.46
CA PHE A 80 -40.06 2.80 30.33
C PHE A 80 -40.50 1.90 29.16
N ILE A 81 -40.25 0.59 29.29
CA ILE A 81 -40.52 -0.46 28.27
C ILE A 81 -41.99 -0.46 27.74
N ASN A 82 -42.93 0.16 28.45
CA ASN A 82 -44.37 0.04 28.15
C ASN A 82 -44.95 1.05 27.13
N HIS A 83 -44.20 2.05 26.63
CA HIS A 83 -44.83 3.15 25.86
C HIS A 83 -44.54 3.22 24.35
N THR A 84 -43.63 2.44 23.77
CA THR A 84 -43.37 2.48 22.30
C THR A 84 -42.95 1.13 21.69
N GLU A 85 -43.89 0.19 21.54
CA GLU A 85 -43.65 -1.14 20.91
C GLU A 85 -42.96 -1.02 19.52
N GLY A 86 -43.34 0.00 18.73
CA GLY A 86 -42.72 0.28 17.43
C GLY A 86 -41.25 0.72 17.53
N PHE A 87 -40.88 1.54 18.52
CA PHE A 87 -39.48 1.98 18.67
C PHE A 87 -38.59 0.83 19.14
N PHE A 88 -39.07 0.01 20.08
CA PHE A 88 -38.33 -1.18 20.50
C PHE A 88 -38.08 -2.13 19.32
N LYS A 89 -39.10 -2.36 18.49
CA LYS A 89 -39.03 -3.29 17.36
C LYS A 89 -38.21 -2.78 16.19
N ASP A 90 -38.39 -1.52 15.81
CA ASP A 90 -37.82 -0.97 14.57
C ASP A 90 -36.47 -0.28 14.81
N VAL A 91 -36.12 0.02 16.06
CA VAL A 91 -34.85 0.69 16.42
C VAL A 91 -34.01 -0.16 17.37
N LEU A 92 -34.47 -0.44 18.58
CA LEU A 92 -33.61 -1.06 19.62
C LEU A 92 -33.20 -2.50 19.27
N MET A 93 -34.13 -3.31 18.74
CA MET A 93 -33.81 -4.67 18.32
C MET A 93 -32.79 -4.70 17.16
N PRO A 94 -32.98 -3.98 16.03
CA PRO A 94 -31.96 -3.89 14.98
C PRO A 94 -30.62 -3.29 15.43
N MET A 95 -30.64 -2.28 16.31
CA MET A 95 -29.38 -1.72 16.88
C MET A 95 -28.60 -2.78 17.66
N LYS A 96 -29.31 -3.62 18.43
CA LYS A 96 -28.70 -4.70 19.21
C LYS A 96 -28.26 -5.87 18.34
N ASP A 97 -29.05 -6.25 17.33
CA ASP A 97 -28.73 -7.40 16.50
C ASP A 97 -27.55 -7.13 15.56
N SER A 98 -27.47 -5.89 15.05
CA SER A 98 -26.36 -5.41 14.22
C SER A 98 -25.03 -5.25 14.98
N ALA A 99 -25.03 -5.31 16.31
CA ALA A 99 -23.80 -5.20 17.10
C ALA A 99 -22.88 -6.43 16.92
N GLY A 100 -21.58 -6.18 16.95
CA GLY A 100 -20.52 -7.17 16.90
C GLY A 100 -20.61 -8.13 18.06
N LYS A 101 -20.65 -9.42 17.75
CA LYS A 101 -20.67 -10.52 18.72
C LYS A 101 -19.35 -11.26 18.65
N ILE A 102 -18.84 -11.67 19.81
CA ILE A 102 -17.59 -12.42 19.87
C ILE A 102 -17.76 -13.73 19.11
N GLY A 103 -16.92 -13.91 18.10
CA GLY A 103 -16.83 -15.12 17.30
C GLY A 103 -15.77 -16.10 17.82
N PRO A 104 -15.74 -17.32 17.26
CA PRO A 104 -14.66 -18.28 17.53
C PRO A 104 -13.30 -17.74 17.04
N ALA A 105 -12.22 -18.47 17.33
CA ALA A 105 -10.87 -18.19 16.85
C ALA A 105 -10.13 -16.99 17.50
N ILE A 106 -10.53 -16.57 18.70
CA ILE A 106 -9.76 -15.64 19.55
C ILE A 106 -8.29 -16.06 19.67
N LEU A 107 -8.04 -17.35 19.90
CA LEU A 107 -6.69 -17.90 20.02
C LEU A 107 -5.87 -17.83 18.72
N LYS A 108 -6.54 -17.59 17.58
CA LYS A 108 -5.91 -17.29 16.28
C LYS A 108 -5.81 -15.79 16.00
N GLY A 109 -5.99 -14.94 17.02
CA GLY A 109 -5.89 -13.49 16.89
C GLY A 109 -7.18 -12.82 16.39
N HIS A 110 -8.32 -13.49 16.45
CA HIS A 110 -9.62 -12.86 16.18
C HIS A 110 -9.95 -11.82 17.24
N ALA A 111 -9.74 -10.55 16.91
CA ALA A 111 -9.95 -9.41 17.79
C ALA A 111 -10.89 -8.35 17.21
N TYR A 112 -11.35 -8.51 15.97
CA TYR A 112 -12.30 -7.59 15.32
C TYR A 112 -13.64 -8.25 15.05
N PHE A 113 -14.66 -7.83 15.78
CA PHE A 113 -16.04 -8.27 15.68
C PHE A 113 -16.89 -7.19 15.01
N ALA A 114 -16.91 -7.20 13.67
CA ALA A 114 -17.50 -6.13 12.87
C ALA A 114 -19.03 -5.97 13.03
N GLY A 115 -19.78 -6.98 13.48
CA GLY A 115 -21.25 -6.90 13.47
C GLY A 115 -21.81 -6.71 12.05
N HIS A 116 -23.00 -6.11 11.93
CA HIS A 116 -23.70 -5.96 10.65
C HIS A 116 -23.92 -4.47 10.29
N TYR A 117 -22.93 -3.87 9.62
CA TYR A 117 -22.92 -2.47 9.20
C TYR A 117 -24.24 -2.02 8.52
N SER A 118 -24.66 -2.76 7.49
CA SER A 118 -25.80 -2.35 6.64
C SER A 118 -27.15 -2.49 7.34
N GLU A 119 -27.23 -3.25 8.42
CA GLU A 119 -28.46 -3.32 9.22
C GLU A 119 -28.55 -2.09 10.13
N CYS A 120 -27.45 -1.72 10.78
CA CYS A 120 -27.38 -0.49 11.57
C CYS A 120 -27.67 0.76 10.74
N ALA A 121 -27.05 0.87 9.55
CA ALA A 121 -27.21 2.02 8.67
C ALA A 121 -28.62 2.17 8.06
N ARG A 122 -29.44 1.11 8.06
CA ARG A 122 -30.82 1.12 7.54
C ARG A 122 -31.86 1.59 8.55
N ILE A 123 -31.48 1.76 9.81
CA ILE A 123 -32.40 2.19 10.86
C ILE A 123 -32.80 3.63 10.59
N ASP A 124 -34.07 3.84 10.26
CA ASP A 124 -34.70 5.14 10.06
C ASP A 124 -36.11 5.11 10.68
N PHE A 125 -36.30 5.85 11.77
CA PHE A 125 -37.54 5.83 12.55
C PHE A 125 -38.09 7.24 12.82
N LYS A 126 -39.34 7.48 12.47
CA LYS A 126 -39.99 8.77 12.69
C LYS A 126 -40.56 8.86 14.10
N ILE A 127 -39.94 9.69 14.95
CA ILE A 127 -40.42 9.96 16.30
C ILE A 127 -41.61 10.93 16.25
N SER A 128 -42.73 10.57 16.90
CA SER A 128 -43.91 11.42 17.00
C SER A 128 -43.58 12.76 17.68
N GLY A 129 -43.90 13.88 17.02
CA GLY A 129 -43.62 15.23 17.53
C GLY A 129 -42.22 15.78 17.19
N ARG A 130 -41.38 15.04 16.47
CA ARG A 130 -40.12 15.52 15.90
C ARG A 130 -40.21 15.62 14.37
N THR A 131 -39.59 16.64 13.79
CA THR A 131 -39.48 16.80 12.32
C THR A 131 -38.35 15.94 11.73
N ARG A 132 -37.28 15.71 12.50
CA ARG A 132 -36.16 14.84 12.12
C ARG A 132 -36.47 13.38 12.45
N HIS A 133 -36.03 12.48 11.58
CA HIS A 133 -36.05 11.05 11.87
C HIS A 133 -34.88 10.65 12.79
N PHE A 134 -35.05 9.54 13.48
CA PHE A 134 -33.99 8.84 14.20
C PHE A 134 -33.26 7.92 13.22
N GLY A 135 -31.97 8.18 13.01
CA GLY A 135 -31.12 7.33 12.17
C GLY A 135 -30.13 6.50 12.99
N GLY A 136 -29.80 5.29 12.54
CA GLY A 136 -28.66 4.53 13.05
C GLY A 136 -27.36 4.88 12.32
N ALA A 137 -26.24 4.87 13.04
CA ALA A 137 -24.89 4.98 12.48
C ALA A 137 -23.98 3.93 13.14
N TYR A 138 -23.10 3.37 12.32
CA TYR A 138 -22.17 2.33 12.74
C TYR A 138 -20.90 2.95 13.33
N PHE A 139 -20.46 2.40 14.46
CA PHE A 139 -19.27 2.81 15.19
C PHE A 139 -18.35 1.61 15.41
N LYS A 140 -17.06 1.81 15.18
CA LYS A 140 -16.00 0.91 15.60
C LYS A 140 -15.55 1.34 17.00
N VAL A 141 -15.77 0.47 17.97
CA VAL A 141 -15.44 0.69 19.38
C VAL A 141 -14.24 -0.18 19.74
N GLY A 142 -13.11 0.45 20.06
CA GLY A 142 -11.93 -0.22 20.58
C GLY A 142 -11.96 -0.29 22.10
N VAL A 143 -11.89 -1.50 22.65
CA VAL A 143 -11.87 -1.74 24.10
C VAL A 143 -10.57 -2.40 24.53
N ASP A 144 -10.18 -2.16 25.79
CA ASP A 144 -8.94 -2.65 26.37
C ASP A 144 -8.81 -4.17 26.24
N GLN A 145 -7.62 -4.66 25.86
CA GLN A 145 -7.36 -6.10 25.66
C GLN A 145 -7.67 -6.96 26.90
N SER A 146 -7.46 -6.42 28.10
CA SER A 146 -7.72 -7.08 29.38
C SER A 146 -9.09 -6.71 29.93
N MET A 147 -9.89 -5.95 29.17
CA MET A 147 -11.17 -5.38 29.56
C MET A 147 -11.06 -4.65 30.90
N GLN A 148 -9.92 -3.98 31.13
CA GLN A 148 -9.70 -3.14 32.28
C GLN A 148 -10.48 -1.85 32.12
N ASN A 149 -11.09 -1.40 33.21
CA ASN A 149 -11.73 -0.11 33.20
C ASN A 149 -10.67 1.00 33.06
N ASN A 150 -11.05 2.05 32.37
CA ASN A 150 -10.25 3.23 32.07
C ASN A 150 -9.78 4.04 33.29
N ASP A 151 -10.34 3.83 34.48
CA ASP A 151 -9.85 4.38 35.76
C ASP A 151 -8.57 3.68 36.26
N GLN A 152 -8.26 2.48 35.75
CA GLN A 152 -7.11 1.70 36.17
C GLN A 152 -5.82 2.15 35.47
N PRO A 153 -4.69 2.26 36.20
CA PRO A 153 -3.40 2.60 35.59
C PRO A 153 -2.95 1.49 34.64
N GLY A 154 -2.72 1.86 33.37
CA GLY A 154 -2.33 0.92 32.30
C GLY A 154 -3.47 0.47 31.38
N ALA A 155 -4.72 0.90 31.61
CA ALA A 155 -5.81 0.69 30.67
C ALA A 155 -5.56 1.44 29.36
N CYS A 156 -5.79 0.79 28.22
CA CYS A 156 -5.53 1.31 26.88
C CYS A 156 -4.06 1.66 26.61
N ALA A 157 -3.14 1.00 27.33
CA ALA A 157 -1.71 1.19 27.11
C ALA A 157 -1.32 0.80 25.68
N THR A 158 -0.49 1.65 25.07
CA THR A 158 0.11 1.40 23.76
C THR A 158 1.43 0.63 23.94
N ILE A 159 1.67 -0.37 23.10
CA ILE A 159 2.95 -1.06 22.98
C ILE A 159 3.56 -0.61 21.64
N ASP A 160 4.73 0.03 21.68
CA ASP A 160 5.41 0.59 20.49
C ASP A 160 4.50 1.48 19.61
N GLY A 161 3.64 2.28 20.24
CA GLY A 161 2.70 3.18 19.55
C GLY A 161 1.41 2.52 19.05
N PHE A 162 1.25 1.20 19.21
CA PHE A 162 0.02 0.47 18.85
C PHE A 162 -0.74 -0.01 20.09
N ALA A 163 -2.02 0.35 20.21
CA ALA A 163 -2.89 -0.22 21.22
C ALA A 163 -3.40 -1.59 20.71
N ILE A 164 -3.17 -2.65 21.48
CA ILE A 164 -3.83 -3.94 21.23
C ILE A 164 -5.22 -3.83 21.83
N LEU A 165 -6.22 -3.64 20.97
CA LEU A 165 -7.61 -3.45 21.36
C LEU A 165 -8.48 -4.56 20.78
N TRP A 166 -9.58 -4.86 21.47
CA TRP A 166 -10.70 -5.58 20.88
C TRP A 166 -11.60 -4.58 20.17
N TYR A 167 -11.96 -4.87 18.94
CA TYR A 167 -12.80 -4.01 18.14
C TYR A 167 -14.19 -4.59 18.00
N PHE A 168 -15.20 -3.79 18.34
CA PHE A 168 -16.61 -4.14 18.21
C PHE A 168 -17.31 -3.13 17.30
N GLY A 169 -18.04 -3.64 16.31
CA GLY A 169 -19.02 -2.85 15.59
C GLY A 169 -20.25 -2.60 16.46
N MET A 170 -20.64 -1.36 16.68
CA MET A 170 -21.81 -1.01 17.48
C MET A 170 -22.68 0.01 16.75
N CYS A 171 -23.99 -0.08 16.96
CA CYS A 171 -24.94 0.85 16.36
C CYS A 171 -25.35 1.92 17.35
N PHE A 172 -25.22 3.18 16.98
CA PHE A 172 -25.63 4.34 17.79
C PHE A 172 -26.47 5.31 16.96
N PRO A 173 -27.15 6.28 17.59
CA PRO A 173 -27.84 7.33 16.85
C PRO A 173 -26.88 8.08 15.91
N SER A 174 -27.32 8.33 14.68
CA SER A 174 -26.56 9.07 13.66
C SER A 174 -26.26 10.51 14.05
N SER A 175 -26.97 11.07 15.02
CA SER A 175 -26.68 12.39 15.60
C SER A 175 -25.38 12.42 16.40
N CYS A 176 -24.92 11.29 16.94
CA CYS A 176 -23.71 11.24 17.78
C CYS A 176 -22.44 11.42 16.95
N SER A 177 -21.47 12.17 17.48
CA SER A 177 -20.11 12.26 16.96
C SER A 177 -19.19 11.34 17.79
N SER A 178 -18.07 10.90 17.22
CA SER A 178 -17.10 10.11 17.99
C SER A 178 -16.50 10.93 19.12
N VAL A 179 -16.25 12.21 18.89
CA VAL A 179 -15.67 13.13 19.88
C VAL A 179 -16.60 13.31 21.09
N ASP A 180 -17.89 13.49 20.86
CA ASP A 180 -18.85 13.70 21.95
C ASP A 180 -19.01 12.42 22.80
N LEU A 181 -19.07 11.26 22.15
CA LEU A 181 -19.13 9.97 22.85
C LEU A 181 -17.82 9.68 23.61
N MET A 182 -16.67 9.98 23.02
CA MET A 182 -15.37 9.82 23.69
C MET A 182 -15.25 10.76 24.89
N LYS A 183 -15.72 12.01 24.82
CA LYS A 183 -15.72 12.92 25.98
C LYS A 183 -16.51 12.40 27.17
N VAL A 184 -17.57 11.61 26.92
CA VAL A 184 -18.38 10.99 27.98
C VAL A 184 -17.72 9.71 28.50
N LEU A 185 -17.27 8.84 27.60
CA LEU A 185 -16.70 7.54 27.96
C LEU A 185 -15.28 7.64 28.53
N ARG A 186 -14.49 8.60 28.06
CA ARG A 186 -13.09 8.83 28.44
C ARG A 186 -12.69 10.31 28.27
N PRO A 187 -13.01 11.18 29.25
CA PRO A 187 -12.62 12.60 29.27
C PRO A 187 -11.11 12.81 29.18
N GLU A 188 -10.69 13.98 28.67
CA GLU A 188 -9.28 14.34 28.43
C GLU A 188 -8.38 14.28 29.69
N ASN A 189 -8.95 14.38 30.90
CA ASN A 189 -8.21 14.24 32.16
C ASN A 189 -7.89 12.77 32.53
N GLY A 190 -8.22 11.81 31.68
CA GLY A 190 -8.00 10.37 31.92
C GLY A 190 -8.97 9.75 32.94
N THR A 191 -9.70 10.55 33.70
CA THR A 191 -10.78 10.10 34.59
C THR A 191 -12.06 9.95 33.80
N ALA A 192 -12.53 8.73 33.62
CA ALA A 192 -13.84 8.47 33.03
C ALA A 192 -14.96 9.06 33.89
N SER A 193 -16.02 9.55 33.25
CA SER A 193 -17.27 9.84 33.98
C SER A 193 -17.83 8.57 34.62
N PHE A 194 -17.57 7.40 34.04
CA PHE A 194 -17.96 6.09 34.55
C PHE A 194 -16.89 5.04 34.20
N PRO A 195 -16.53 4.11 35.12
CA PRO A 195 -15.57 3.05 34.84
C PRO A 195 -16.03 2.16 33.68
N ASN A 196 -15.28 2.15 32.57
CA ASN A 196 -15.57 1.33 31.39
C ASN A 196 -14.29 0.96 30.62
N PRO A 197 -14.28 -0.10 29.80
CA PRO A 197 -13.08 -0.54 29.10
C PRO A 197 -12.85 0.15 27.74
N VAL A 198 -13.59 1.21 27.39
CA VAL A 198 -13.49 1.86 26.07
C VAL A 198 -12.22 2.70 25.99
N CYS A 199 -11.48 2.51 24.90
CA CYS A 199 -10.23 3.18 24.58
C CYS A 199 -10.38 4.16 23.44
N GLU A 200 -11.08 3.75 22.38
CA GLU A 200 -11.31 4.56 21.19
C GLU A 200 -12.66 4.24 20.57
N LEU A 201 -13.19 5.23 19.85
CA LEU A 201 -14.48 5.13 19.21
C LEU A 201 -14.44 5.93 17.93
N GLN A 202 -14.92 5.32 16.86
CA GLN A 202 -14.88 5.91 15.53
C GLN A 202 -16.17 5.64 14.77
N LYS A 203 -16.83 6.68 14.28
CA LYS A 203 -18.05 6.62 13.48
C LYS A 203 -17.73 6.47 12.00
N SER A 204 -18.57 5.73 11.27
CA SER A 204 -18.51 5.71 9.81
C SER A 204 -18.83 7.09 9.22
N ALA A 205 -18.21 7.42 8.09
CA ALA A 205 -18.41 8.67 7.35
C ALA A 205 -17.99 9.97 8.06
N GLU A 206 -17.55 9.93 9.32
CA GLU A 206 -17.27 11.16 10.08
C GLU A 206 -15.98 11.87 9.62
N ASN A 207 -14.99 11.11 9.16
CA ASN A 207 -13.73 11.67 8.65
C ASN A 207 -13.82 12.13 7.19
N ILE A 208 -14.93 11.84 6.51
CA ILE A 208 -15.11 12.20 5.10
C ILE A 208 -15.75 13.58 5.03
N ARG A 209 -15.02 14.51 4.41
CA ARG A 209 -15.51 15.88 4.16
C ARG A 209 -16.81 15.85 3.38
N ASP A 210 -17.69 16.80 3.63
CA ASP A 210 -18.90 16.98 2.80
C ASP A 210 -18.55 17.28 1.35
N LEU A 211 -19.54 17.09 0.47
CA LEU A 211 -19.40 17.29 -0.97
C LEU A 211 -18.92 18.72 -1.24
N ASP A 212 -17.64 18.85 -1.52
CA ASP A 212 -16.97 20.13 -1.76
C ASP A 212 -16.91 20.47 -3.25
N ALA A 213 -16.40 21.65 -3.57
CA ALA A 213 -16.16 22.04 -4.95
C ALA A 213 -15.16 21.08 -5.65
N GLY A 214 -14.22 20.51 -4.91
CA GLY A 214 -13.22 19.57 -5.42
C GLY A 214 -13.86 18.30 -6.00
N PHE A 215 -14.85 17.73 -5.32
CA PHE A 215 -15.63 16.60 -5.81
C PHE A 215 -16.33 16.91 -7.14
N TRP A 216 -17.10 18.00 -7.19
CA TRP A 216 -17.85 18.35 -8.40
C TRP A 216 -16.93 18.69 -9.58
N ILE A 217 -15.80 19.36 -9.33
CA ILE A 217 -14.77 19.62 -10.35
C ILE A 217 -14.20 18.30 -10.88
N THR A 218 -13.84 17.39 -9.97
CA THR A 218 -13.24 16.08 -10.32
C THR A 218 -14.19 15.26 -11.19
N VAL A 219 -15.44 15.10 -10.75
CA VAL A 219 -16.47 14.35 -11.49
C VAL A 219 -16.74 14.99 -12.85
N SER A 220 -16.79 16.33 -12.92
CA SER A 220 -17.01 17.05 -14.17
C SER A 220 -15.87 16.82 -15.17
N ILE A 221 -14.61 16.89 -14.73
CA ILE A 221 -13.44 16.65 -15.58
C ILE A 221 -13.42 15.20 -16.07
N MET A 222 -13.60 14.23 -15.18
CA MET A 222 -13.61 12.82 -15.56
C MET A 222 -14.75 12.49 -16.52
N SER A 223 -15.95 13.00 -16.25
CA SER A 223 -17.12 12.81 -17.13
C SER A 223 -16.89 13.43 -18.51
N ALA A 224 -16.27 14.61 -18.57
CA ALA A 224 -15.92 15.26 -19.83
C ALA A 224 -14.90 14.44 -20.65
N ILE A 225 -13.87 13.87 -19.99
CA ILE A 225 -12.88 13.02 -20.65
C ILE A 225 -13.54 11.74 -21.19
N VAL A 226 -14.37 11.07 -20.38
CA VAL A 226 -15.09 9.86 -20.79
C VAL A 226 -16.01 10.16 -21.98
N LEU A 227 -16.77 11.26 -21.91
CA LEU A 227 -17.65 11.68 -23.00
C LEU A 227 -16.85 12.01 -24.28
N LEU A 228 -15.71 12.69 -24.15
CA LEU A 228 -14.82 12.99 -25.28
C LEU A 228 -14.27 11.70 -25.91
N CYS A 229 -13.81 10.75 -25.11
CA CYS A 229 -13.29 9.47 -25.59
C CYS A 229 -14.37 8.60 -26.24
N ALA A 230 -15.58 8.57 -25.68
CA ALA A 230 -16.71 7.82 -26.23
C ALA A 230 -17.20 8.45 -27.55
N THR A 231 -17.38 9.76 -27.59
CA THR A 231 -17.83 10.48 -28.81
C THR A 231 -16.80 10.41 -29.92
N SER A 232 -15.51 10.63 -29.62
CA SER A 232 -14.43 10.46 -30.60
C SER A 232 -14.31 9.01 -31.09
N GLY A 233 -14.48 8.03 -30.20
CA GLY A 233 -14.50 6.60 -30.58
C GLY A 233 -15.64 6.24 -31.51
N LEU A 234 -16.86 6.76 -31.26
CA LEU A 234 -18.00 6.58 -32.16
C LEU A 234 -17.79 7.25 -33.52
N ILE A 235 -17.24 8.47 -33.53
CA ILE A 235 -16.94 9.20 -34.77
C ILE A 235 -15.89 8.43 -35.59
N ASP A 236 -14.84 7.95 -34.96
CA ASP A 236 -13.79 7.18 -35.63
C ASP A 236 -14.34 5.85 -36.18
N PHE A 237 -15.14 5.13 -35.39
CA PHE A 237 -15.71 3.86 -35.84
C PHE A 237 -16.65 4.00 -37.06
N TYR A 238 -17.48 5.05 -37.12
CA TYR A 238 -18.48 5.21 -38.19
C TYR A 238 -18.04 6.10 -39.36
N PHE A 239 -17.22 7.12 -39.11
CA PHE A 239 -16.95 8.19 -40.08
C PHE A 239 -15.49 8.29 -40.51
N SER A 240 -14.57 7.50 -39.95
CA SER A 240 -13.13 7.62 -40.25
C SER A 240 -12.83 7.41 -41.73
N ASP A 241 -13.44 6.42 -42.38
CA ASP A 241 -13.24 6.15 -43.81
C ASP A 241 -13.78 7.26 -44.72
N VAL A 242 -14.89 7.90 -44.34
CA VAL A 242 -15.54 8.97 -45.12
C VAL A 242 -14.81 10.31 -44.98
N VAL A 243 -14.17 10.54 -43.83
CA VAL A 243 -13.51 11.80 -43.49
C VAL A 243 -12.02 11.80 -43.82
N LYS A 244 -11.41 10.62 -43.99
CA LYS A 244 -9.97 10.44 -44.23
C LYS A 244 -9.42 11.35 -45.33
N ASP A 245 -10.12 11.45 -46.46
CA ASP A 245 -9.66 12.21 -47.64
C ASP A 245 -10.09 13.68 -47.65
N LYS A 246 -10.87 14.12 -46.64
CA LYS A 246 -11.35 15.49 -46.54
C LYS A 246 -10.29 16.40 -45.88
N PRO A 247 -10.22 17.70 -46.23
CA PRO A 247 -9.25 18.63 -45.64
C PRO A 247 -9.42 18.78 -44.11
N ILE A 248 -10.63 18.50 -43.60
CA ILE A 248 -10.92 18.54 -42.16
C ILE A 248 -10.08 17.51 -41.39
N SER A 249 -9.71 16.37 -41.99
CA SER A 249 -8.90 15.34 -41.33
C SER A 249 -7.47 15.81 -41.00
N LYS A 250 -7.00 16.83 -41.73
CA LYS A 250 -5.68 17.44 -41.53
C LYS A 250 -5.69 18.57 -40.50
N SER A 251 -6.86 19.03 -40.07
CA SER A 251 -6.98 20.07 -39.04
C SER A 251 -6.41 19.60 -37.71
N PHE A 252 -5.75 20.51 -36.99
CA PHE A 252 -5.20 20.23 -35.65
C PHE A 252 -6.31 19.75 -34.69
N THR A 253 -7.47 20.41 -34.70
CA THR A 253 -8.61 20.08 -33.83
C THR A 253 -9.12 18.68 -34.09
N TRP A 254 -9.25 18.29 -35.37
CA TRP A 254 -9.66 16.94 -35.72
C TRP A 254 -8.67 15.89 -35.22
N ARG A 255 -7.37 16.12 -35.45
CA ARG A 255 -6.31 15.21 -34.98
C ARG A 255 -6.27 15.09 -33.46
N PHE A 256 -6.53 16.18 -32.74
CA PHE A 256 -6.61 16.17 -31.28
C PHE A 256 -7.81 15.33 -30.80
N ILE A 257 -9.01 15.55 -31.35
CA ILE A 257 -10.20 14.79 -30.97
C ILE A 257 -10.02 13.30 -31.32
N MET A 258 -9.49 12.98 -32.50
CA MET A 258 -9.23 11.60 -32.90
C MET A 258 -8.13 10.93 -32.07
N ALA A 259 -7.18 11.68 -31.49
CA ALA A 259 -6.23 11.13 -30.54
C ALA A 259 -6.89 10.60 -29.25
N CYS A 260 -8.08 11.13 -28.91
CA CYS A 260 -8.89 10.64 -27.79
C CYS A 260 -9.79 9.45 -28.17
N SER A 261 -9.82 9.01 -29.43
CA SER A 261 -10.67 7.90 -29.90
C SER A 261 -10.43 6.65 -29.07
N LEU A 262 -11.46 6.20 -28.34
CA LEU A 262 -11.38 4.97 -27.56
C LEU A 262 -11.10 3.75 -28.47
N TYR A 263 -11.74 3.70 -29.64
CA TYR A 263 -11.57 2.60 -30.60
C TYR A 263 -10.13 2.49 -31.11
N ALA A 264 -9.54 3.59 -31.61
CA ALA A 264 -8.16 3.58 -32.10
C ALA A 264 -7.15 3.30 -30.98
N ASN A 265 -7.36 3.83 -29.77
CA ASN A 265 -6.48 3.59 -28.64
C ASN A 265 -6.51 2.13 -28.19
N VAL A 266 -7.70 1.51 -28.10
CA VAL A 266 -7.83 0.08 -27.79
C VAL A 266 -7.20 -0.77 -28.89
N SER A 267 -7.48 -0.50 -30.17
CA SER A 267 -6.85 -1.22 -31.29
C SER A 267 -5.33 -1.09 -31.28
N SER A 268 -4.80 0.09 -30.95
CA SER A 268 -3.36 0.35 -30.85
C SER A 268 -2.70 -0.42 -29.71
N ILE A 269 -3.39 -0.61 -28.58
CA ILE A 269 -2.88 -1.44 -27.46
C ILE A 269 -2.65 -2.88 -27.90
N PHE A 270 -3.58 -3.45 -28.66
CA PHE A 270 -3.50 -4.84 -29.15
C PHE A 270 -2.71 -5.00 -30.46
N ASP A 271 -2.26 -3.90 -31.09
CA ASP A 271 -1.46 -3.97 -32.31
C ASP A 271 -0.03 -4.50 -32.05
N VAL A 272 0.24 -5.69 -32.57
CA VAL A 272 1.53 -6.39 -32.51
C VAL A 272 2.28 -6.36 -33.86
N SER A 273 1.76 -5.70 -34.89
CA SER A 273 2.36 -5.66 -36.23
C SER A 273 3.80 -5.11 -36.23
N GLY A 274 4.11 -4.20 -35.31
CA GLY A 274 5.42 -3.57 -35.17
C GLY A 274 6.44 -4.34 -34.33
N ALA A 275 6.13 -5.54 -33.85
CA ALA A 275 6.95 -6.26 -32.88
C ALA A 275 8.28 -6.81 -33.41
N ASN A 276 8.36 -7.07 -34.71
CA ASN A 276 9.58 -7.60 -35.36
C ASN A 276 10.49 -6.48 -35.90
N LYS A 277 10.23 -5.21 -35.55
CA LYS A 277 11.04 -4.08 -36.02
C LYS A 277 12.42 -4.11 -35.36
N GLU A 278 13.47 -3.95 -36.18
CA GLU A 278 14.85 -3.88 -35.70
C GLU A 278 15.05 -2.77 -34.67
N GLY A 279 15.74 -3.11 -33.58
CA GLY A 279 16.03 -2.19 -32.48
C GLY A 279 14.91 -2.03 -31.45
N GLN A 280 14.07 -3.06 -31.28
CA GLN A 280 13.25 -3.26 -30.08
C GLN A 280 13.94 -4.28 -29.14
N ILE A 281 13.68 -4.15 -27.84
CA ILE A 281 14.13 -5.11 -26.82
C ILE A 281 12.91 -5.91 -26.40
N ALA A 282 12.59 -6.96 -27.17
CA ALA A 282 11.35 -7.74 -27.03
C ALA A 282 11.09 -8.29 -25.60
N PRO A 283 12.09 -8.82 -24.85
CA PRO A 283 11.86 -9.39 -23.51
C PRO A 283 11.28 -8.43 -22.47
N ILE A 284 11.39 -7.11 -22.68
CA ILE A 284 10.96 -6.09 -21.70
C ILE A 284 9.45 -6.14 -21.46
N HIS A 285 8.64 -6.47 -22.47
CA HIS A 285 7.19 -6.56 -22.28
C HIS A 285 6.79 -7.68 -21.31
N CYS A 286 7.45 -8.83 -21.42
CA CYS A 286 7.29 -9.95 -20.48
C CYS A 286 7.72 -9.55 -19.06
N MET A 287 8.90 -8.94 -18.93
CA MET A 287 9.42 -8.50 -17.63
C MET A 287 8.47 -7.52 -16.93
N ARG A 288 7.89 -6.56 -17.67
CA ARG A 288 6.88 -5.63 -17.14
C ARG A 288 5.64 -6.34 -16.64
N PHE A 289 5.10 -7.28 -17.41
CA PHE A 289 3.88 -7.98 -17.04
C PHE A 289 4.05 -8.78 -15.75
N PHE A 290 5.07 -9.63 -15.66
CA PHE A 290 5.30 -10.44 -14.46
C PHE A 290 5.66 -9.58 -13.24
N SER A 291 6.44 -8.51 -13.41
CA SER A 291 6.72 -7.57 -12.32
C SER A 291 5.43 -6.90 -11.84
N MET A 292 4.53 -6.53 -12.76
CA MET A 292 3.25 -5.93 -12.40
C MET A 292 2.32 -6.91 -11.66
N CYS A 293 2.23 -8.16 -12.12
CA CYS A 293 1.50 -9.21 -11.40
C CYS A 293 2.04 -9.41 -9.99
N TRP A 294 3.37 -9.36 -9.85
CA TRP A 294 4.02 -9.49 -8.55
C TRP A 294 3.70 -8.30 -7.62
N VAL A 295 3.76 -7.05 -8.12
CA VAL A 295 3.32 -5.86 -7.39
C VAL A 295 1.87 -6.00 -6.89
N VAL A 296 0.97 -6.41 -7.78
CA VAL A 296 -0.46 -6.61 -7.48
C VAL A 296 -0.65 -7.65 -6.38
N MET A 297 0.02 -8.79 -6.46
CA MET A 297 -0.05 -9.85 -5.47
C MET A 297 0.43 -9.40 -4.08
N CYS A 298 1.54 -8.64 -4.02
CA CYS A 298 2.10 -8.17 -2.76
C CYS A 298 1.24 -7.09 -2.13
N HIS A 299 0.79 -6.11 -2.92
CA HIS A 299 -0.11 -5.07 -2.42
C HIS A 299 -1.47 -5.62 -2.01
N LEU A 300 -2.01 -6.59 -2.73
CA LEU A 300 -3.25 -7.26 -2.32
C LEU A 300 -3.09 -7.91 -0.96
N THR A 301 -1.98 -8.61 -0.73
CA THR A 301 -1.69 -9.26 0.55
C THR A 301 -1.51 -8.24 1.67
N ALA A 302 -0.77 -7.16 1.42
CA ALA A 302 -0.56 -6.10 2.40
C ALA A 302 -1.85 -5.31 2.71
N TRP A 303 -2.68 -5.06 1.71
CA TRP A 303 -3.90 -4.26 1.87
C TRP A 303 -5.02 -5.02 2.59
N ASN A 304 -5.00 -6.35 2.57
CA ASN A 304 -5.98 -7.16 3.28
C ASN A 304 -5.70 -7.27 4.79
N ILE A 305 -4.49 -6.97 5.26
CA ILE A 305 -4.12 -7.11 6.69
C ILE A 305 -5.13 -6.44 7.64
N PRO A 306 -5.58 -5.19 7.42
CA PRO A 306 -6.50 -4.53 8.36
C PRO A 306 -7.89 -5.16 8.43
N VAL A 307 -8.25 -6.01 7.46
CA VAL A 307 -9.55 -6.68 7.38
C VAL A 307 -9.47 -8.18 7.71
N ILE A 308 -8.28 -8.71 7.97
CA ILE A 308 -8.11 -10.11 8.39
C ILE A 308 -8.65 -10.28 9.81
N ALA A 309 -9.66 -11.15 9.95
CA ALA A 309 -10.20 -11.53 11.26
C ALA A 309 -9.14 -12.29 12.09
N ASN A 310 -8.51 -13.32 11.52
CA ASN A 310 -7.55 -14.18 12.24
C ASN A 310 -6.10 -13.83 11.86
N LEU A 311 -5.49 -12.88 12.57
CA LEU A 311 -4.12 -12.46 12.25
C LEU A 311 -3.10 -13.61 12.32
N GLN A 312 -3.33 -14.64 13.15
CA GLN A 312 -2.42 -15.78 13.25
C GLN A 312 -2.35 -16.60 11.95
N ASP A 313 -3.44 -16.72 11.22
CA ASP A 313 -3.46 -17.44 9.94
C ASP A 313 -2.53 -16.75 8.92
N PHE A 314 -2.41 -15.42 9.01
CA PHE A 314 -1.46 -14.64 8.21
C PHE A 314 -0.01 -14.83 8.66
N ILE A 315 0.26 -14.84 9.97
CA ILE A 315 1.61 -15.11 10.51
C ILE A 315 2.06 -16.54 10.18
N ASP A 316 1.15 -17.51 10.18
CA ASP A 316 1.47 -18.88 9.79
C ASP A 316 1.74 -18.99 8.29
N LEU A 317 1.08 -18.18 7.47
CA LEU A 317 1.36 -18.08 6.05
C LEU A 317 2.80 -17.60 5.81
N THR A 318 3.31 -16.60 6.54
CA THR A 318 4.68 -16.09 6.34
C THR A 318 5.79 -17.12 6.62
N LYS A 319 5.47 -18.27 7.20
CA LYS A 319 6.42 -19.38 7.44
C LYS A 319 6.58 -20.31 6.24
N ASP A 320 5.77 -20.17 5.21
CA ASP A 320 5.91 -20.97 3.99
C ASP A 320 6.93 -20.30 3.05
N ILE A 321 7.90 -21.07 2.55
CA ILE A 321 8.92 -20.57 1.61
C ILE A 321 8.30 -19.97 0.34
N THR A 322 7.12 -20.42 -0.07
CA THR A 322 6.42 -19.86 -1.23
C THR A 322 5.95 -18.42 -1.00
N THR A 323 5.75 -18.03 0.26
CA THR A 323 5.30 -16.69 0.65
C THR A 323 6.45 -15.68 0.73
N GLU A 324 7.70 -16.15 0.70
CA GLU A 324 8.87 -15.29 0.53
C GLU A 324 8.83 -14.51 -0.79
N VAL A 325 8.22 -15.08 -1.83
CA VAL A 325 7.98 -14.36 -3.07
C VAL A 325 7.09 -13.15 -2.80
N ILE A 326 6.04 -13.29 -1.98
CA ILE A 326 5.13 -12.19 -1.63
C ILE A 326 5.81 -11.18 -0.70
N ASN A 327 6.52 -11.65 0.34
CA ASN A 327 7.24 -10.78 1.28
C ASN A 327 8.35 -9.98 0.61
N ASN A 328 9.02 -10.55 -0.40
CA ASN A 328 10.09 -9.89 -1.14
C ASN A 328 9.64 -9.19 -2.43
N GLY A 329 8.38 -8.77 -2.47
CA GLY A 329 7.75 -8.11 -3.60
C GLY A 329 8.45 -6.85 -4.13
N PHE A 330 9.23 -6.16 -3.32
CA PHE A 330 9.90 -4.91 -3.71
C PHE A 330 10.93 -5.09 -4.83
N PHE A 331 11.44 -6.30 -5.09
CA PHE A 331 12.31 -6.58 -6.26
C PHE A 331 11.57 -6.45 -7.60
N SER A 332 10.23 -6.58 -7.60
CA SER A 332 9.42 -6.28 -8.78
C SER A 332 9.56 -4.81 -9.20
N VAL A 333 9.60 -3.91 -8.22
CA VAL A 333 9.79 -2.47 -8.43
C VAL A 333 11.20 -2.18 -8.93
N ASP A 334 12.20 -2.85 -8.36
CA ASP A 334 13.59 -2.74 -8.80
C ASP A 334 13.76 -3.19 -10.27
N THR A 335 12.98 -4.18 -10.72
CA THR A 335 12.91 -4.57 -12.13
C THR A 335 12.43 -3.43 -13.03
N PHE A 336 11.46 -2.63 -12.58
CA PHE A 336 11.01 -1.46 -13.34
C PHE A 336 12.08 -0.36 -13.40
N TYR A 337 12.79 -0.08 -12.31
CA TYR A 337 13.92 0.85 -12.34
C TYR A 337 15.02 0.39 -13.31
N PHE A 338 15.38 -0.89 -13.26
CA PHE A 338 16.33 -1.48 -14.22
C PHE A 338 15.87 -1.25 -15.67
N MET A 339 14.64 -1.63 -16.00
CA MET A 339 14.08 -1.45 -17.35
C MET A 339 14.01 0.02 -17.77
N GLY A 340 13.70 0.93 -16.84
CA GLY A 340 13.70 2.37 -17.05
C GLY A 340 15.06 2.87 -17.52
N GLY A 341 16.13 2.49 -16.81
CA GLY A 341 17.50 2.84 -17.17
C GLY A 341 17.95 2.24 -18.51
N VAL A 342 17.62 0.96 -18.76
CA VAL A 342 17.94 0.28 -20.02
C VAL A 342 17.32 0.99 -21.20
N LEU A 343 16.00 1.20 -21.19
CA LEU A 343 15.28 1.80 -22.33
C LEU A 343 15.75 3.22 -22.59
N LEU A 344 15.97 3.99 -21.52
CA LEU A 344 16.38 5.37 -21.61
C LEU A 344 17.72 5.53 -22.31
N THR A 345 18.74 4.82 -21.84
CA THR A 345 20.08 4.87 -22.45
C THR A 345 20.10 4.26 -23.84
N PHE A 346 19.44 3.12 -24.04
CA PHE A 346 19.37 2.47 -25.35
C PHE A 346 18.80 3.42 -26.42
N LEU A 347 17.66 4.07 -26.13
CA LEU A 347 17.02 4.99 -27.05
C LEU A 347 17.78 6.31 -27.22
N TRP A 348 18.32 6.86 -26.13
CA TRP A 348 19.08 8.12 -26.19
C TRP A 348 20.35 7.95 -27.02
N PHE A 349 21.13 6.89 -26.79
CA PHE A 349 22.34 6.62 -27.57
C PHE A 349 22.02 6.25 -29.03
N LYS A 350 20.85 5.67 -29.32
CA LYS A 350 20.37 5.45 -30.70
C LYS A 350 20.13 6.76 -31.43
N ASN A 351 19.53 7.75 -30.77
CA ASN A 351 19.33 9.08 -31.34
C ASN A 351 20.65 9.85 -31.44
N TYR A 352 21.52 9.70 -30.44
CA TYR A 352 22.85 10.30 -30.42
C TYR A 352 23.73 9.80 -31.58
N GLU A 353 23.75 8.49 -31.85
CA GLU A 353 24.46 7.89 -32.98
C GLU A 353 23.97 8.44 -34.33
N ARG A 354 22.67 8.72 -34.44
CA ARG A 354 22.06 9.29 -35.66
C ARG A 354 22.40 10.77 -35.84
N ASN A 355 22.31 11.58 -34.79
CA ASN A 355 22.65 13.00 -34.84
C ASN A 355 23.06 13.54 -33.44
N PRO A 356 24.38 13.59 -33.15
CA PRO A 356 24.88 14.06 -31.85
C PRO A 356 24.54 15.51 -31.54
N LYS A 357 24.64 16.41 -32.54
CA LYS A 357 24.41 17.85 -32.36
C LYS A 357 22.94 18.15 -32.06
N ALA A 358 22.03 17.48 -32.77
CA ALA A 358 20.61 17.62 -32.50
C ALA A 358 20.26 17.06 -31.11
N THR A 359 20.72 15.85 -30.77
CA THR A 359 20.41 15.19 -29.50
C THR A 359 20.90 15.98 -28.29
N ASN A 360 22.07 16.63 -28.38
CA ASN A 360 22.63 17.46 -27.31
C ASN A 360 22.17 18.93 -27.32
N SER A 361 21.25 19.30 -28.21
CA SER A 361 20.74 20.67 -28.28
C SER A 361 19.83 21.00 -27.09
N LEU A 362 19.79 22.28 -26.68
CA LEU A 362 18.90 22.75 -25.61
C LEU A 362 17.43 22.38 -25.84
N PRO A 363 16.85 22.54 -27.06
CA PRO A 363 15.48 22.12 -27.32
C PRO A 363 15.25 20.62 -27.12
N SER A 364 16.23 19.76 -27.46
CA SER A 364 16.10 18.32 -27.27
C SER A 364 16.12 17.93 -25.79
N TRP A 365 16.90 18.62 -24.96
CA TRP A 365 16.86 18.45 -23.51
C TRP A 365 15.57 18.94 -22.87
N ILE A 366 15.02 20.06 -23.34
CA ILE A 366 13.70 20.51 -22.89
C ILE A 366 12.63 19.46 -23.25
N MET A 367 12.64 18.98 -24.50
CA MET A 367 11.70 17.95 -24.96
C MET A 367 11.91 16.61 -24.25
N PHE A 368 13.13 16.27 -23.83
CA PHE A 368 13.43 15.08 -23.05
C PHE A 368 12.63 15.04 -21.73
N TYR A 369 12.52 16.17 -21.02
CA TYR A 369 11.72 16.25 -19.81
C TYR A 369 10.22 16.40 -20.09
N VAL A 370 9.86 17.27 -21.03
CA VAL A 370 8.45 17.53 -21.39
C VAL A 370 7.77 16.24 -21.86
N HIS A 371 8.40 15.44 -22.71
CA HIS A 371 7.82 14.18 -23.16
C HIS A 371 7.59 13.18 -22.03
N ARG A 372 8.47 13.14 -21.02
CA ARG A 372 8.28 12.24 -19.88
C ARG A 372 7.14 12.71 -18.98
N ILE A 373 7.08 14.00 -18.68
CA ILE A 373 5.99 14.59 -17.91
C ILE A 373 4.66 14.34 -18.61
N LEU A 374 4.53 14.65 -19.91
CA LEU A 374 3.31 14.42 -20.68
C LEU A 374 2.93 12.94 -20.79
N ARG A 375 3.90 12.02 -20.67
CA ARG A 375 3.65 10.58 -20.72
C ARG A 375 3.14 10.02 -19.40
N LEU A 376 3.67 10.48 -18.26
CA LEU A 376 3.37 9.89 -16.94
C LEU A 376 2.35 10.71 -16.16
N SER A 377 2.57 12.02 -16.06
CA SER A 377 1.84 12.90 -15.15
C SER A 377 0.33 12.98 -15.39
N PRO A 378 -0.21 13.07 -16.62
CA PRO A 378 -1.66 13.26 -16.80
C PRO A 378 -2.49 12.15 -16.14
N ALA A 379 -2.12 10.88 -16.36
CA ALA A 379 -2.83 9.75 -15.76
C ALA A 379 -2.65 9.71 -14.24
N PHE A 380 -1.43 10.01 -13.76
CA PHE A 380 -1.15 10.05 -12.32
C PHE A 380 -1.94 11.15 -11.61
N TYR A 381 -1.96 12.36 -12.15
CA TYR A 381 -2.69 13.50 -11.58
C TYR A 381 -4.20 13.24 -11.51
N MET A 382 -4.76 12.60 -12.54
CA MET A 382 -6.16 12.19 -12.51
C MET A 382 -6.45 11.19 -11.39
N VAL A 383 -5.54 10.25 -11.13
CA VAL A 383 -5.68 9.29 -10.02
C VAL A 383 -5.54 9.97 -8.67
N VAL A 384 -4.57 10.87 -8.48
CA VAL A 384 -4.41 11.64 -7.24
C VAL A 384 -5.71 12.40 -6.93
N ILE A 385 -6.19 13.20 -7.88
CA ILE A 385 -7.42 14.00 -7.72
C ILE A 385 -8.65 13.10 -7.50
N PHE A 386 -8.79 12.02 -8.27
CA PHE A 386 -9.87 11.05 -8.07
C PHE A 386 -9.82 10.43 -6.68
N TYR A 387 -8.65 10.03 -6.20
CA TYR A 387 -8.51 9.41 -4.89
C TYR A 387 -8.85 10.40 -3.76
N THR A 388 -8.40 11.65 -3.88
CA THR A 388 -8.64 12.71 -2.88
C THR A 388 -10.09 13.14 -2.81
N PHE A 389 -10.71 13.40 -3.96
CA PHE A 389 -12.03 14.05 -3.99
C PHE A 389 -13.15 13.10 -4.37
N GLY A 390 -12.91 12.10 -5.22
CA GLY A 390 -13.94 11.18 -5.74
C GLY A 390 -14.10 9.93 -4.89
N LEU A 391 -13.01 9.16 -4.74
CA LEU A 391 -13.02 7.85 -4.07
C LEU A 391 -13.49 7.95 -2.61
N GLN A 392 -13.04 8.96 -1.86
CA GLN A 392 -13.49 9.15 -0.47
C GLN A 392 -15.01 9.29 -0.38
N GLN A 393 -15.63 10.02 -1.31
CA GLN A 393 -17.08 10.17 -1.33
C GLN A 393 -17.79 8.87 -1.70
N MET A 394 -17.22 8.07 -2.61
CA MET A 394 -17.76 6.75 -2.95
C MET A 394 -17.74 5.78 -1.75
N LEU A 395 -16.78 5.94 -0.84
CA LEU A 395 -16.61 5.09 0.33
C LEU A 395 -17.37 5.60 1.57
N ARG A 396 -18.08 6.73 1.46
CA ARG A 396 -18.81 7.37 2.58
C ARG A 396 -19.69 6.39 3.33
N ASP A 397 -20.51 5.65 2.61
CA ASP A 397 -21.48 4.72 3.21
C ASP A 397 -20.93 3.29 3.32
N THR A 398 -19.62 3.16 3.55
CA THR A 398 -18.95 1.87 3.71
C THR A 398 -18.11 1.84 4.99
N PRO A 399 -17.80 0.65 5.55
CA PRO A 399 -16.85 0.54 6.66
C PRO A 399 -15.46 1.11 6.37
N TYR A 400 -15.06 1.22 5.09
CA TYR A 400 -13.79 1.83 4.69
C TYR A 400 -13.70 3.33 5.02
N SER A 401 -14.82 4.02 5.21
CA SER A 401 -14.86 5.42 5.68
C SER A 401 -14.22 5.65 7.06
N MET A 402 -13.97 4.57 7.81
CA MET A 402 -13.30 4.61 9.11
C MET A 402 -11.77 4.59 9.00
N ILE A 403 -11.19 4.48 7.81
CA ILE A 403 -9.75 4.69 7.67
C ILE A 403 -9.49 6.20 7.66
N PRO A 404 -8.58 6.75 8.49
CA PRO A 404 -8.31 8.20 8.50
C PRO A 404 -7.90 8.74 7.12
N THR A 405 -8.51 9.86 6.71
CA THR A 405 -8.35 10.45 5.35
C THR A 405 -7.71 11.84 5.34
N ASP A 406 -7.46 12.44 6.50
CA ASP A 406 -7.06 13.86 6.61
C ASP A 406 -5.75 14.19 5.88
N ASN A 407 -4.79 13.26 5.92
CA ASN A 407 -3.51 13.39 5.22
C ASN A 407 -3.68 13.61 3.71
N CYS A 408 -4.75 13.08 3.11
CA CYS A 408 -5.01 13.21 1.68
C CYS A 408 -5.26 14.67 1.26
N TYR A 409 -6.07 15.38 2.04
CA TYR A 409 -6.45 16.76 1.72
C TYR A 409 -5.32 17.76 1.99
N GLU A 410 -4.38 17.42 2.85
CA GLU A 410 -3.22 18.27 3.16
C GLU A 410 -2.08 18.11 2.16
N THR A 411 -1.86 16.90 1.63
CA THR A 411 -0.64 16.55 0.88
C THR A 411 -0.83 16.26 -0.61
N TRP A 412 -2.05 16.24 -1.14
CA TRP A 412 -2.31 15.92 -2.55
C TRP A 412 -1.49 16.76 -3.55
N TRP A 413 -1.17 18.02 -3.23
CA TRP A 413 -0.37 18.88 -4.10
C TRP A 413 1.11 18.49 -4.13
N VAL A 414 1.62 17.86 -3.06
CA VAL A 414 3.01 17.37 -2.96
C VAL A 414 3.20 16.17 -3.91
N GLU A 415 2.18 15.31 -4.02
CA GLU A 415 2.14 14.19 -4.96
C GLU A 415 2.29 14.67 -6.42
N LEU A 416 1.61 15.76 -6.79
CA LEU A 416 1.71 16.34 -8.14
C LEU A 416 3.12 16.83 -8.49
N LEU A 417 3.94 17.14 -7.48
CA LEU A 417 5.32 17.59 -7.65
C LEU A 417 6.33 16.44 -7.60
N TYR A 418 5.90 15.20 -7.32
CA TYR A 418 6.80 14.05 -7.11
C TYR A 418 7.80 14.25 -5.96
N LEU A 419 7.36 14.90 -4.87
CA LEU A 419 8.21 15.22 -3.70
C LEU A 419 7.76 14.54 -2.40
N HIS A 420 6.70 13.75 -2.45
CA HIS A 420 6.06 13.09 -1.30
C HIS A 420 6.91 12.01 -0.63
N ASN A 421 8.01 11.59 -1.26
CA ASN A 421 9.01 10.71 -0.65
C ASN A 421 10.06 11.48 0.20
N PHE A 422 10.03 12.82 0.19
CA PHE A 422 10.92 13.68 0.98
C PHE A 422 10.20 14.67 1.89
N ILE A 423 9.07 15.21 1.43
CA ILE A 423 8.27 16.21 2.15
C ILE A 423 7.09 15.50 2.80
N ASP A 424 6.92 15.70 4.10
CA ASP A 424 5.82 15.15 4.90
C ASP A 424 5.60 13.65 4.66
N HIS A 425 6.68 12.86 4.68
CA HIS A 425 6.66 11.42 4.43
C HIS A 425 5.67 10.68 5.34
N ASP A 426 5.55 11.10 6.60
CA ASP A 426 4.60 10.54 7.57
C ASP A 426 3.13 10.78 7.18
N LYS A 427 2.88 11.73 6.28
CA LYS A 427 1.56 12.05 5.73
C LYS A 427 1.37 11.47 4.32
N LEU A 428 2.25 10.59 3.86
CA LEU A 428 2.11 9.89 2.58
C LEU A 428 0.80 9.10 2.58
N TYR A 429 -0.15 9.56 1.77
CA TYR A 429 -1.47 8.95 1.73
C TYR A 429 -1.60 7.90 0.61
N LEU A 430 -1.03 8.16 -0.56
CA LEU A 430 -0.90 7.14 -1.61
C LEU A 430 0.37 6.32 -1.36
N GLY A 431 0.31 5.37 -0.43
CA GLY A 431 1.48 4.58 0.01
C GLY A 431 2.23 3.78 -1.07
N TYR A 432 1.75 3.76 -2.32
CA TYR A 432 2.42 3.16 -3.48
C TYR A 432 2.97 4.20 -4.47
N SER A 433 2.65 5.49 -4.34
CA SER A 433 3.09 6.52 -5.28
C SER A 433 4.58 6.86 -5.15
N TRP A 434 5.24 6.52 -4.03
CA TRP A 434 6.67 6.79 -3.78
C TRP A 434 7.57 6.28 -4.91
N TYR A 435 7.22 5.13 -5.51
CA TYR A 435 7.97 4.54 -6.62
C TYR A 435 8.09 5.52 -7.78
N LEU A 436 6.98 6.19 -8.11
CA LEU A 436 6.88 7.10 -9.24
C LEU A 436 7.65 8.41 -8.97
N ALA A 437 7.65 8.89 -7.72
CA ALA A 437 8.51 10.01 -7.32
C ALA A 437 9.99 9.67 -7.51
N SER A 438 10.42 8.52 -6.98
CA SER A 438 11.81 8.08 -7.10
C SER A 438 12.21 7.81 -8.55
N ASP A 439 11.32 7.28 -9.40
CA ASP A 439 11.55 7.14 -10.86
C ASP A 439 11.67 8.50 -11.56
N MET A 440 10.86 9.49 -11.14
CA MET A 440 10.95 10.86 -11.67
C MET A 440 12.29 11.51 -11.29
N GLN A 441 12.68 11.40 -10.04
CA GLN A 441 13.91 11.96 -9.50
C GLN A 441 15.16 11.33 -10.14
N MET A 442 15.24 10.00 -10.25
CA MET A 442 16.37 9.33 -10.90
C MET A 442 16.53 9.72 -12.38
N TYR A 443 15.41 9.98 -13.08
CA TYR A 443 15.46 10.48 -14.45
C TYR A 443 15.98 11.90 -14.57
N LEU A 444 15.60 12.79 -13.64
CA LEU A 444 16.12 14.16 -13.59
C LEU A 444 17.65 14.18 -13.47
N PHE A 445 18.22 13.22 -12.72
CA PHE A 445 19.68 13.07 -12.60
C PHE A 445 20.32 12.21 -13.69
N THR A 446 19.55 11.61 -14.61
CA THR A 446 20.13 10.78 -15.68
C THR A 446 21.17 11.49 -16.57
N PRO A 447 21.02 12.78 -16.96
CA PRO A 447 22.02 13.49 -17.74
C PRO A 447 23.43 13.44 -17.12
N LEU A 448 23.53 13.39 -15.80
CA LEU A 448 24.79 13.25 -15.06
C LEU A 448 25.58 12.01 -15.48
N PHE A 449 24.90 10.94 -15.88
CA PHE A 449 25.52 9.69 -16.32
C PHE A 449 25.71 9.65 -17.84
N ILE A 450 24.70 10.04 -18.62
CA ILE A 450 24.72 9.86 -20.07
C ILE A 450 25.60 10.89 -20.80
N LEU A 451 25.72 12.13 -20.29
CA LEU A 451 26.56 13.15 -20.90
C LEU A 451 28.06 12.80 -20.81
N PRO A 452 28.64 12.46 -19.64
CA PRO A 452 30.02 12.03 -19.57
C PRO A 452 30.27 10.76 -20.40
N MET A 453 29.32 9.81 -20.38
CA MET A 453 29.39 8.57 -21.16
C MET A 453 29.42 8.82 -22.67
N ALA A 454 28.70 9.84 -23.16
CA ALA A 454 28.70 10.24 -24.56
C ALA A 454 30.03 10.88 -25.00
N ILE A 455 30.72 11.59 -24.11
CA ILE A 455 32.05 12.17 -24.39
C ILE A 455 33.09 11.05 -24.47
N LYS A 456 33.21 10.27 -23.39
CA LYS A 456 34.02 9.06 -23.35
C LYS A 456 33.33 8.05 -22.43
N PRO A 457 33.13 6.79 -22.86
CA PRO A 457 32.46 5.78 -22.05
C PRO A 457 33.04 5.64 -20.63
N ILE A 458 34.37 5.74 -20.51
CA ILE A 458 35.05 5.64 -19.22
C ILE A 458 34.63 6.71 -18.21
N PHE A 459 34.35 7.95 -18.64
CA PHE A 459 33.93 9.01 -17.73
C PHE A 459 32.54 8.75 -17.18
N GLY A 460 31.60 8.31 -18.04
CA GLY A 460 30.28 7.89 -17.60
C GLY A 460 30.32 6.72 -16.62
N LEU A 461 31.16 5.72 -16.90
CA LEU A 461 31.34 4.56 -16.02
C LEU A 461 31.99 4.93 -14.68
N ILE A 462 32.93 5.88 -14.65
CA ILE A 462 33.52 6.40 -13.41
C ILE A 462 32.45 7.10 -12.57
N VAL A 463 31.65 7.99 -13.17
CA VAL A 463 30.55 8.68 -12.47
C VAL A 463 29.53 7.67 -11.93
N ALA A 464 29.13 6.71 -12.76
CA ALA A 464 28.25 5.62 -12.37
C ALA A 464 28.82 4.82 -11.18
N ALA A 465 30.10 4.44 -11.24
CA ALA A 465 30.77 3.69 -10.16
C ALA A 465 30.86 4.50 -8.87
N LEU A 466 31.16 5.80 -8.94
CA LEU A 466 31.23 6.68 -7.76
C LEU A 466 29.87 6.78 -7.06
N VAL A 467 28.79 7.07 -7.80
CA VAL A 467 27.44 7.16 -7.22
C VAL A 467 26.99 5.81 -6.67
N PHE A 468 27.29 4.71 -7.37
CA PHE A 468 27.01 3.36 -6.92
C PHE A 468 27.71 3.05 -5.59
N ILE A 469 28.99 3.39 -5.45
CA ILE A 469 29.77 3.18 -4.21
C ILE A 469 29.21 4.03 -3.07
N ILE A 470 28.87 5.30 -3.32
CA ILE A 470 28.26 6.19 -2.33
C ILE A 470 26.93 5.60 -1.84
N SER A 471 26.05 5.21 -2.76
CA SER A 471 24.76 4.60 -2.45
C SER A 471 24.91 3.33 -1.59
N THR A 472 25.84 2.44 -1.98
CA THR A 472 26.14 1.21 -1.25
C THR A 472 26.69 1.50 0.16
N GLY A 473 27.62 2.44 0.27
CA GLY A 473 28.21 2.85 1.54
C GLY A 473 27.19 3.48 2.49
N MET A 474 26.28 4.31 1.96
CA MET A 474 25.19 4.89 2.74
C MET A 474 24.21 3.84 3.24
N ASN A 475 23.83 2.86 2.41
CA ASN A 475 22.98 1.74 2.83
C ASN A 475 23.60 0.99 4.02
N ILE A 476 24.89 0.60 3.88
CA ILE A 476 25.62 -0.09 4.94
C ILE A 476 25.67 0.76 6.21
N ALA A 477 26.04 2.05 6.09
CA ALA A 477 26.14 2.94 7.24
C ALA A 477 24.81 3.10 7.99
N LEU A 478 23.69 3.23 7.27
CA LEU A 478 22.36 3.34 7.87
C LEU A 478 21.96 2.07 8.63
N VAL A 479 22.21 0.90 8.05
CA VAL A 479 21.93 -0.39 8.72
C VAL A 479 22.75 -0.56 9.99
N TYR A 480 24.04 -0.21 9.96
CA TYR A 480 24.91 -0.25 11.14
C TYR A 480 24.52 0.76 12.21
N HIS A 481 24.11 1.96 11.82
CA HIS A 481 23.81 3.03 12.77
C HIS A 481 22.48 2.78 13.50
N TYR A 482 21.43 2.41 12.77
CA TYR A 482 20.08 2.26 13.32
C TYR A 482 19.67 0.82 13.64
N HIS A 483 20.55 -0.15 13.39
CA HIS A 483 20.26 -1.59 13.53
C HIS A 483 19.00 -2.01 12.76
N TRP A 484 18.82 -1.43 11.57
CA TRP A 484 17.68 -1.68 10.70
C TRP A 484 17.69 -3.10 10.11
N PRO A 485 16.51 -3.67 9.79
CA PRO A 485 16.43 -5.02 9.22
C PRO A 485 17.04 -5.06 7.82
N ALA A 486 17.42 -6.25 7.37
CA ALA A 486 18.00 -6.46 6.04
C ALA A 486 17.00 -6.15 4.89
N ASN A 487 15.70 -6.14 5.21
CA ASN A 487 14.61 -5.80 4.32
C ASN A 487 13.40 -5.27 5.14
N GLN A 488 12.50 -4.53 4.48
CA GLN A 488 11.21 -4.09 5.01
C GLN A 488 10.30 -5.31 5.25
N GLY A 489 10.43 -5.93 6.42
CA GLY A 489 9.46 -6.92 6.88
C GLY A 489 8.24 -6.22 7.46
N PHE A 490 7.04 -6.51 6.94
CA PHE A 490 5.78 -6.00 7.51
C PHE A 490 5.45 -6.64 8.85
N PHE A 491 5.85 -7.91 9.04
CA PHE A 491 5.65 -8.69 10.25
C PHE A 491 6.93 -9.42 10.61
N GLY A 492 7.28 -9.34 11.88
CA GLY A 492 8.44 -10.03 12.40
C GLY A 492 8.91 -9.40 13.70
N PRO A 493 9.60 -10.17 14.54
CA PRO A 493 10.23 -9.66 15.75
C PRO A 493 11.22 -8.55 15.38
N ARG A 494 11.09 -7.39 16.01
CA ARG A 494 12.02 -6.27 15.85
C ARG A 494 13.28 -6.54 16.67
N ASP A 495 14.41 -6.03 16.19
CA ASP A 495 15.64 -6.01 16.97
C ASP A 495 15.43 -5.03 18.14
N PRO A 496 15.64 -5.43 19.40
CA PRO A 496 15.50 -4.51 20.54
C PRO A 496 16.48 -3.33 20.47
N ASP A 497 17.59 -3.48 19.73
CA ASP A 497 18.58 -2.42 19.52
C ASP A 497 18.21 -1.51 18.32
N MET A 498 17.10 -1.78 17.63
CA MET A 498 16.59 -0.99 16.51
C MET A 498 16.10 0.38 16.98
N THR A 499 16.50 1.42 16.25
CA THR A 499 16.08 2.79 16.51
C THR A 499 15.52 3.45 15.26
N ASN A 500 14.62 4.42 15.43
CA ASN A 500 14.06 5.24 14.35
C ASN A 500 13.51 4.44 13.16
N PHE A 501 12.71 3.39 13.43
CA PHE A 501 12.16 2.55 12.38
C PHE A 501 11.22 3.33 11.45
N ASP A 502 10.51 4.33 11.95
CA ASP A 502 9.60 5.17 11.14
C ASP A 502 10.35 5.83 9.96
N ASN A 503 11.61 6.22 10.20
CA ASN A 503 12.48 6.83 9.21
C ASN A 503 13.07 5.83 8.18
N TYR A 504 12.96 4.51 8.42
CA TYR A 504 13.47 3.48 7.51
C TYR A 504 12.86 3.64 6.11
N ASN A 505 11.56 3.93 6.06
CA ASN A 505 10.85 4.03 4.80
C ASN A 505 11.38 5.20 3.96
N MET A 506 11.46 6.39 4.54
CA MET A 506 11.99 7.57 3.88
C MET A 506 13.44 7.40 3.41
N TYR A 507 14.34 6.94 4.28
CA TYR A 507 15.78 6.95 3.97
C TYR A 507 16.28 5.70 3.23
N MET A 508 15.60 4.56 3.35
CA MET A 508 16.06 3.29 2.79
C MET A 508 15.09 2.68 1.79
N TYR A 509 13.79 2.61 2.11
CA TYR A 509 12.81 1.96 1.25
C TYR A 509 12.39 2.83 0.06
N ASP A 510 12.08 4.11 0.28
CA ASP A 510 11.56 5.02 -0.76
C ASP A 510 12.66 5.87 -1.40
N SER A 511 13.81 5.95 -0.73
CA SER A 511 14.92 6.81 -1.15
C SER A 511 15.45 6.48 -2.55
N PRO A 512 15.42 7.44 -3.50
CA PRO A 512 16.03 7.24 -4.82
C PRO A 512 17.54 7.06 -4.72
N LEU A 513 18.18 7.63 -3.69
CA LEU A 513 19.64 7.56 -3.51
C LEU A 513 20.09 6.14 -3.16
N ILE A 514 19.34 5.43 -2.32
CA ILE A 514 19.65 4.02 -2.01
C ILE A 514 19.26 3.10 -3.18
N ARG A 515 18.15 3.38 -3.87
CA ARG A 515 17.68 2.55 -4.98
C ARG A 515 18.36 2.80 -6.33
N CYS A 516 19.14 3.87 -6.48
CA CYS A 516 19.76 4.21 -7.77
C CYS A 516 20.74 3.15 -8.30
N GLN A 517 21.27 2.25 -7.46
CA GLN A 517 22.19 1.19 -7.85
C GLN A 517 21.65 0.39 -9.04
N ILE A 518 20.41 -0.10 -8.96
CA ILE A 518 19.83 -0.95 -10.01
C ILE A 518 19.47 -0.15 -11.27
N TYR A 519 19.09 1.11 -11.10
CA TYR A 519 18.87 2.03 -12.20
C TYR A 519 20.18 2.27 -12.99
N ILE A 520 21.30 2.49 -12.30
CA ILE A 520 22.64 2.66 -12.89
C ILE A 520 23.07 1.39 -13.65
N MET A 521 22.78 0.21 -13.12
CA MET A 521 23.02 -1.05 -13.83
C MET A 521 22.21 -1.12 -15.13
N GLY A 522 20.94 -0.71 -15.07
CA GLY A 522 20.09 -0.58 -16.25
C GLY A 522 20.65 0.39 -17.30
N LEU A 523 21.08 1.59 -16.88
CA LEU A 523 21.74 2.57 -17.76
C LEU A 523 22.97 1.96 -18.46
N SER A 524 23.77 1.21 -17.70
CA SER A 524 24.98 0.57 -18.23
C SER A 524 24.66 -0.52 -19.26
N VAL A 525 23.64 -1.34 -18.98
CA VAL A 525 23.18 -2.38 -19.91
C VAL A 525 22.57 -1.77 -21.18
N GLY A 526 21.73 -0.75 -21.06
CA GLY A 526 21.12 -0.10 -22.23
C GLY A 526 22.16 0.56 -23.15
N TRP A 527 23.17 1.22 -22.57
CA TRP A 527 24.34 1.71 -23.32
C TRP A 527 25.11 0.57 -24.01
N PHE A 528 25.36 -0.53 -23.29
CA PHE A 528 26.07 -1.69 -23.84
C PHE A 528 25.34 -2.31 -25.03
N LEU A 529 24.02 -2.55 -24.90
CA LEU A 529 23.17 -3.10 -25.97
C LEU A 529 23.12 -2.19 -27.20
N GLN A 530 23.10 -0.87 -27.00
CA GLN A 530 23.12 0.07 -28.12
C GLN A 530 24.49 0.14 -28.79
N THR A 531 25.59 0.09 -28.03
CA THR A 531 26.96 0.25 -28.56
C THR A 531 27.47 -1.03 -29.23
N ARG A 532 27.12 -2.20 -28.69
CA ARG A 532 27.55 -3.50 -29.22
C ARG A 532 26.41 -4.15 -29.99
N LYS A 533 26.44 -4.06 -31.33
CA LYS A 533 25.38 -4.66 -32.17
C LYS A 533 25.45 -6.19 -32.27
N ARG A 534 26.63 -6.77 -32.09
CA ARG A 534 26.87 -8.22 -32.18
C ARG A 534 27.79 -8.66 -31.06
N LEU A 535 27.43 -9.76 -30.41
CA LEU A 535 28.20 -10.37 -29.35
C LEU A 535 28.32 -11.89 -29.61
N LYS A 536 29.54 -12.42 -29.53
CA LYS A 536 29.80 -13.85 -29.61
C LYS A 536 30.05 -14.37 -28.19
N ILE A 537 29.12 -15.15 -27.65
CA ILE A 537 29.23 -15.77 -26.32
C ILE A 537 29.56 -17.25 -26.50
N ASN A 538 30.58 -17.73 -25.79
CA ASN A 538 30.90 -19.16 -25.74
C ASN A 538 29.78 -19.93 -25.01
N TRP A 539 29.39 -21.10 -25.51
CA TRP A 539 28.31 -21.92 -24.94
C TRP A 539 28.53 -22.23 -23.44
N PHE A 540 29.78 -22.48 -23.02
CA PHE A 540 30.12 -22.72 -21.62
C PHE A 540 29.87 -21.49 -20.75
N VAL A 541 30.30 -20.31 -21.22
CA VAL A 541 30.03 -19.03 -20.54
C VAL A 541 28.54 -18.76 -20.48
N ASN A 542 27.79 -19.14 -21.52
CA ASN A 542 26.34 -18.97 -21.54
C ASN A 542 25.66 -19.80 -20.44
N ILE A 543 26.03 -21.08 -20.29
CA ILE A 543 25.49 -21.97 -19.25
C ILE A 543 25.83 -21.43 -17.86
N VAL A 544 27.11 -21.12 -17.60
CA VAL A 544 27.55 -20.58 -16.32
C VAL A 544 26.82 -19.27 -15.99
N GLY A 545 26.67 -18.39 -16.98
CA GLY A 545 25.93 -17.14 -16.83
C GLY A 545 24.46 -17.36 -16.48
N TRP A 546 23.78 -18.33 -17.10
CA TRP A 546 22.40 -18.68 -16.75
C TRP A 546 22.27 -19.28 -15.35
N CYS A 547 23.16 -20.21 -14.96
CA CYS A 547 23.19 -20.76 -13.61
C CYS A 547 23.42 -19.65 -12.56
N LEU A 548 24.37 -18.75 -12.83
CA LEU A 548 24.67 -17.63 -11.96
C LEU A 548 23.50 -16.64 -11.89
N ALA A 549 22.87 -16.32 -13.02
CA ALA A 549 21.71 -15.43 -13.05
C ALA A 549 20.54 -15.98 -12.23
N ILE A 550 20.23 -17.28 -12.37
CA ILE A 550 19.19 -17.94 -11.57
C ILE A 550 19.55 -17.88 -10.09
N ALA A 551 20.80 -18.17 -9.71
CA ALA A 551 21.24 -18.07 -8.33
C ALA A 551 21.11 -16.63 -7.78
N LEU A 552 21.52 -15.62 -8.56
CA LEU A 552 21.45 -14.20 -8.19
C LEU A 552 20.02 -13.65 -8.12
N LEU A 553 19.06 -14.25 -8.84
CA LEU A 553 17.64 -13.88 -8.75
C LEU A 553 16.95 -14.60 -7.59
N LEU A 554 17.27 -15.88 -7.33
CA LEU A 554 16.64 -16.64 -6.26
C LEU A 554 17.17 -16.29 -4.86
N THR A 555 18.48 -16.01 -4.73
CA THR A 555 19.09 -15.70 -3.43
C THR A 555 18.43 -14.51 -2.71
N PRO A 556 18.20 -13.35 -3.35
CA PRO A 556 17.56 -12.23 -2.66
C PRO A 556 16.06 -12.44 -2.42
N VAL A 557 15.40 -13.36 -3.13
CA VAL A 557 13.97 -13.65 -2.94
C VAL A 557 13.75 -14.66 -1.82
N LEU A 558 14.59 -15.70 -1.72
CA LEU A 558 14.42 -16.80 -0.78
C LEU A 558 15.38 -16.73 0.41
N GLY A 559 16.43 -15.92 0.34
CA GLY A 559 17.53 -15.88 1.31
C GLY A 559 17.16 -15.30 2.67
N LEU A 560 15.97 -14.70 2.81
CA LEU A 560 15.45 -14.18 4.08
C LEU A 560 14.46 -15.12 4.77
N HIS A 561 14.22 -16.31 4.22
CA HIS A 561 13.23 -17.24 4.77
C HIS A 561 13.46 -17.57 6.26
N ASP A 562 14.72 -17.76 6.66
CA ASP A 562 15.07 -18.02 8.07
C ASP A 562 14.74 -16.83 9.00
N GLN A 563 14.68 -15.61 8.46
CA GLN A 563 14.30 -14.41 9.20
C GLN A 563 12.78 -14.25 9.31
N THR A 564 12.02 -14.72 8.33
CA THR A 564 10.55 -14.58 8.25
C THR A 564 9.78 -15.73 8.89
N ASN A 565 10.43 -16.87 9.14
CA ASN A 565 9.86 -18.06 9.80
C ASN A 565 9.41 -17.86 11.27
N GLY A 566 9.40 -16.63 11.77
CA GLY A 566 8.79 -16.28 13.06
C GLY A 566 9.65 -16.60 14.29
N GLU A 567 10.89 -17.04 14.12
CA GLU A 567 11.85 -17.00 15.21
C GLU A 567 12.33 -15.55 15.41
N ALA A 568 12.34 -15.04 16.66
CA ALA A 568 13.08 -13.83 17.05
C ALA A 568 14.36 -13.74 16.22
N ILE A 569 14.60 -12.60 15.52
CA ILE A 569 15.71 -12.38 14.57
C ILE A 569 16.83 -13.34 14.95
N PRO A 570 17.08 -14.42 14.17
CA PRO A 570 17.88 -15.52 14.66
C PRO A 570 19.14 -14.97 15.29
N LEU A 571 19.57 -15.49 16.45
CA LEU A 571 20.77 -15.00 17.15
C LEU A 571 21.95 -14.77 16.20
N PHE A 572 22.02 -15.56 15.12
CA PHE A 572 22.90 -15.35 13.99
C PHE A 572 22.78 -13.95 13.32
N TRP A 573 21.61 -13.54 12.87
CA TRP A 573 21.38 -12.23 12.24
C TRP A 573 21.51 -11.08 13.23
N ARG A 574 21.03 -11.24 14.48
CA ARG A 574 21.21 -10.23 15.54
C ARG A 574 22.69 -10.01 15.86
N ARG A 575 23.46 -11.10 16.03
CA ARG A 575 24.90 -11.04 16.34
C ARG A 575 25.74 -10.59 15.14
N ASN A 576 25.28 -10.84 13.92
CA ASN A 576 26.01 -10.51 12.68
C ASN A 576 25.35 -9.36 11.92
N ILE A 577 25.39 -8.16 12.49
CA ILE A 577 24.98 -6.91 11.80
C ILE A 577 25.67 -6.73 10.44
N PHE A 578 26.91 -7.23 10.31
CA PHE A 578 27.63 -7.26 9.04
C PHE A 578 26.86 -8.00 7.94
N VAL A 579 26.34 -9.20 8.22
CA VAL A 579 25.61 -10.01 7.22
C VAL A 579 24.31 -9.30 6.82
N ARG A 580 23.62 -8.66 7.77
CA ARG A 580 22.42 -7.84 7.51
C ARG A 580 22.72 -6.66 6.59
N ALA A 581 23.78 -5.91 6.90
CA ALA A 581 24.19 -4.75 6.12
C ALA A 581 24.65 -5.15 4.71
N MET A 582 25.41 -6.24 4.59
CA MET A 582 25.81 -6.78 3.28
C MET A 582 24.61 -7.25 2.47
N TYR A 583 23.66 -7.97 3.10
CA TYR A 583 22.44 -8.40 2.41
C TYR A 583 21.63 -7.20 1.92
N SER A 584 21.37 -6.21 2.79
CA SER A 584 20.62 -5.01 2.44
C SER A 584 21.26 -4.25 1.26
N ALA A 585 22.58 -4.11 1.27
CA ALA A 585 23.31 -3.34 0.27
C ALA A 585 23.51 -4.08 -1.08
N PHE A 586 23.64 -5.41 -1.06
CA PHE A 586 23.98 -6.21 -2.25
C PHE A 586 22.83 -7.04 -2.80
N SER A 587 21.71 -7.23 -2.09
CA SER A 587 20.55 -7.99 -2.61
C SER A 587 19.99 -7.37 -3.89
N ARG A 588 19.84 -6.05 -3.93
CA ARG A 588 19.41 -5.29 -5.13
C ARG A 588 20.41 -5.37 -6.27
N VAL A 589 21.70 -5.38 -5.94
CA VAL A 589 22.79 -5.53 -6.91
C VAL A 589 22.76 -6.93 -7.52
N SER A 590 22.58 -7.95 -6.68
CA SER A 590 22.40 -9.35 -7.09
C SER A 590 21.23 -9.48 -8.07
N TRP A 591 20.07 -8.93 -7.71
CA TRP A 591 18.89 -8.89 -8.58
C TRP A 591 19.19 -8.21 -9.92
N GLY A 592 19.80 -7.03 -9.91
CA GLY A 592 20.20 -6.30 -11.12
C GLY A 592 21.18 -7.07 -12.01
N LEU A 593 22.13 -7.81 -11.45
CA LEU A 593 23.10 -8.61 -12.20
C LEU A 593 22.41 -9.79 -12.88
N GLY A 594 21.50 -10.45 -12.17
CA GLY A 594 20.65 -11.50 -12.72
C GLY A 594 19.82 -10.98 -13.90
N LEU A 595 19.12 -9.86 -13.72
CA LEU A 595 18.34 -9.22 -14.79
C LEU A 595 19.20 -8.79 -15.99
N SER A 596 20.40 -8.26 -15.71
CA SER A 596 21.36 -7.85 -16.75
C SER A 596 21.73 -9.03 -17.64
N TRP A 597 22.04 -10.18 -17.05
CA TRP A 597 22.37 -11.39 -17.81
C TRP A 597 21.18 -11.91 -18.61
N VAL A 598 20.00 -12.02 -17.99
CA VAL A 598 18.76 -12.47 -18.66
C VAL A 598 18.49 -11.60 -19.89
N LEU A 599 18.55 -10.28 -19.74
CA LEU A 599 18.27 -9.35 -20.83
C LEU A 599 19.32 -9.43 -21.95
N ILE A 600 20.61 -9.43 -21.60
CA ILE A 600 21.71 -9.52 -22.56
C ILE A 600 21.63 -10.84 -23.34
N SER A 601 21.48 -11.96 -22.65
CA SER A 601 21.42 -13.28 -23.27
C SER A 601 20.21 -13.40 -24.20
N CYS A 602 19.03 -12.93 -23.80
CA CYS A 602 17.85 -12.92 -24.66
C CYS A 602 18.02 -11.98 -25.87
N TYR A 603 18.56 -10.77 -25.67
CA TYR A 603 18.75 -9.79 -26.76
C TYR A 603 19.68 -10.29 -27.87
N TYR A 604 20.79 -10.96 -27.51
CA TYR A 604 21.73 -11.51 -28.50
C TYR A 604 21.37 -12.93 -28.98
N GLY A 605 20.24 -13.49 -28.55
CA GLY A 605 19.76 -14.81 -29.01
C GLY A 605 20.33 -16.03 -28.29
N TYR A 606 21.03 -15.85 -27.17
CA TYR A 606 21.60 -16.94 -26.34
C TYR A 606 20.64 -17.45 -25.25
N GLY A 607 19.42 -16.90 -25.16
CA GLY A 607 18.43 -17.31 -24.16
C GLY A 607 17.59 -18.54 -24.50
N GLY A 608 17.74 -19.12 -25.70
CA GLY A 608 17.06 -20.36 -26.09
C GLY A 608 15.53 -20.31 -25.81
N PRO A 609 14.95 -21.29 -25.09
CA PRO A 609 13.53 -21.32 -24.76
C PRO A 609 13.04 -20.10 -23.96
N ILE A 610 13.88 -19.57 -23.06
CA ILE A 610 13.53 -18.40 -22.25
C ILE A 610 13.37 -17.17 -23.15
N ASN A 611 14.24 -17.01 -24.15
CA ASN A 611 14.09 -15.92 -25.12
C ASN A 611 12.81 -16.09 -25.96
N THR A 612 12.51 -17.30 -26.43
CA THR A 612 11.28 -17.58 -27.17
C THR A 612 10.03 -17.22 -26.36
N PHE A 613 10.01 -17.58 -25.07
CA PHE A 613 8.93 -17.22 -24.16
C PHE A 613 8.85 -15.72 -23.90
N MET A 614 9.95 -15.09 -23.46
CA MET A 614 9.96 -13.68 -23.07
C MET A 614 9.74 -12.72 -24.24
N SER A 615 10.17 -13.10 -25.44
CA SER A 615 9.99 -12.31 -26.66
C SER A 615 8.66 -12.59 -27.37
N TRP A 616 7.75 -13.34 -26.74
CA TRP A 616 6.46 -13.66 -27.34
C TRP A 616 5.56 -12.41 -27.46
N HIS A 617 4.96 -12.23 -28.62
CA HIS A 617 4.11 -11.08 -28.97
C HIS A 617 2.92 -10.87 -28.04
N ILE A 618 2.44 -11.94 -27.39
CA ILE A 618 1.33 -11.90 -26.44
C ILE A 618 1.61 -10.93 -25.28
N TRP A 619 2.88 -10.68 -24.92
CA TRP A 619 3.24 -9.80 -23.83
C TRP A 619 3.09 -8.31 -24.17
N ILE A 620 3.04 -7.94 -25.44
CA ILE A 620 3.07 -6.52 -25.86
C ILE A 620 1.87 -5.74 -25.32
N PRO A 621 0.60 -6.20 -25.49
CA PRO A 621 -0.56 -5.49 -24.96
C PRO A 621 -0.50 -5.37 -23.44
N PHE A 622 -0.17 -6.46 -22.74
CA PHE A 622 -0.04 -6.46 -21.29
C PHE A 622 1.06 -5.52 -20.79
N GLY A 623 2.21 -5.51 -21.46
CA GLY A 623 3.33 -4.63 -21.17
C GLY A 623 3.06 -3.14 -21.46
N ARG A 624 2.04 -2.81 -22.26
CA ARG A 624 1.56 -1.43 -22.49
C ARG A 624 0.59 -0.98 -21.40
N LEU A 625 -0.19 -1.90 -20.84
CA LEU A 625 -1.19 -1.63 -19.80
C LEU A 625 -0.60 -1.49 -18.39
N THR A 626 0.63 -1.94 -18.15
CA THR A 626 1.21 -2.01 -16.79
C THR A 626 1.23 -0.68 -16.04
N TYR A 627 1.49 0.44 -16.72
CA TYR A 627 1.53 1.75 -16.05
C TYR A 627 0.15 2.17 -15.54
N CYS A 628 -0.88 2.14 -16.40
CA CYS A 628 -2.24 2.46 -15.97
C CYS A 628 -2.75 1.46 -14.93
N GLY A 629 -2.43 0.17 -15.10
CA GLY A 629 -2.73 -0.86 -14.10
C GLY A 629 -2.11 -0.54 -12.73
N TYR A 630 -0.87 -0.06 -12.69
CA TYR A 630 -0.17 0.34 -11.46
C TYR A 630 -0.81 1.56 -10.78
N LEU A 631 -1.43 2.46 -11.52
CA LEU A 631 -2.06 3.62 -10.91
C LEU A 631 -3.37 3.25 -10.20
N ILE A 632 -4.12 2.30 -10.77
CA ILE A 632 -5.51 2.01 -10.35
C ILE A 632 -5.67 0.78 -9.47
N HIS A 633 -4.65 -0.08 -9.31
CA HIS A 633 -4.84 -1.37 -8.61
C HIS A 633 -5.27 -1.20 -7.15
N ILE A 634 -4.74 -0.22 -6.40
CA ILE A 634 -5.19 0.05 -5.02
C ILE A 634 -6.63 0.58 -4.98
N PRO A 635 -7.02 1.63 -5.74
CA PRO A 635 -8.42 2.04 -5.84
C PRO A 635 -9.38 0.89 -6.17
N VAL A 636 -8.98 -0.01 -7.09
CA VAL A 636 -9.77 -1.18 -7.45
C VAL A 636 -9.92 -2.13 -6.27
N PHE A 637 -8.85 -2.39 -5.51
CA PHE A 637 -8.96 -3.21 -4.30
C PHE A 637 -9.92 -2.59 -3.29
N ILE A 638 -9.81 -1.30 -3.01
CA ILE A 638 -10.65 -0.62 -2.01
C ILE A 638 -12.13 -0.62 -2.38
N ILE A 639 -12.47 -0.55 -3.68
CA ILE A 639 -13.87 -0.51 -4.12
C ILE A 639 -14.51 -1.91 -4.12
N PHE A 640 -13.77 -2.94 -4.53
CA PHE A 640 -14.33 -4.25 -4.87
C PHE A 640 -14.02 -5.36 -3.85
N MET A 641 -13.12 -5.10 -2.90
CA MET A 641 -12.79 -6.01 -1.79
C MET A 641 -13.10 -5.30 -0.48
#